data_AF-A0AAV0K3H2-F1
#
_entry.id   AF-A0AAV0K3H2-F1
#
_cell.length_a   1.000
_cell.length_b   1.000
_cell.length_c   1.000
_cell.angle_alpha   90.00
_cell.angle_beta   90.00
_cell.angle_gamma   90.00
#
_symmetry.space_group_name_H-M   'P 1'
#
loop_
_entity.id
_entity.type
_entity.pdbx_description
1 polymer ?
#
loop_
_entity_poly.entity_id
_entity_poly.type
_entity_poly.pdbx_seq_one_letter_code
_entity_poly.pdbx_strand_id
1 'polypeptide(L)'
;QLLSGQSSLKQNRARGIPAVRTNSCFVKAALDSKKPSVVNGWSAAESARNVLERLFAQSRRRLEEQSSRDSDSDFSSNGANPEILEADIAAVLEALTKKEDDLHYAERKVEVEYGELERARKELSRREAEIAAVSGKCEMLEAELKQSNLDLASQTKQIEDLRLELHERDRQVSAARSALSLKEDEMVKMEKKLSYKSRKFANLDMEFQTKGDLLNIANQMINNQETEIEELRNAIREKEKELETSESLRKLDQEKLNAAEENLKKQTMEWLLAEQDLKKMAAEESNELVENNETLEHYRRVKQLLVDVRSELISSQKSLAFSKKQMEERELILKSQLAELEEYRSGLASRITSLRDAKREVEKEKAQLDVIEARNKEFQRDFALEKEIVEELRVSLRNEKSSLEQATREMSMVRLELEKQNKDFRNLQGVLPVKESELAEAKVEIQRLGSERESLLVAVEEKDSRLETAKEKLNEVNHQVAELRKVLNSKETQLHQATAKLNEKEERVQNMQNQLNDTRLKVAEAGSVVECMVDLTNKPVLSDRQTIDSTIPDRQLESELEFVRKSELDLVRESLRNKEMELKKRDEELRRLKEEMVVDGYDLKKLYALALERLGEKTVDTVLKEMARLSDLTDQLVKEAGLGDSD
;
A
#
# COMPACT_ATOMS: atom_id res chain seq x y z
N GLN A 1 -18.85 -1.46 42.29
CA GLN A 1 -19.16 -0.10 42.78
C GLN A 1 -18.44 0.88 41.87
N LEU A 2 -19.08 2.00 41.47
CA LEU A 2 -18.45 3.17 40.81
C LEU A 2 -17.77 2.89 39.43
N LEU A 3 -17.88 3.73 38.39
CA LEU A 3 -18.62 4.99 38.22
C LEU A 3 -19.19 5.11 36.80
N SER A 4 -20.21 5.96 36.68
CA SER A 4 -20.93 6.33 35.47
C SER A 4 -20.10 7.13 34.45
N GLY A 5 -20.42 6.97 33.16
CA GLY A 5 -20.04 7.92 32.10
C GLY A 5 -21.20 8.16 31.13
N GLN A 6 -21.94 9.27 31.30
CA GLN A 6 -22.99 9.70 30.38
C GLN A 6 -22.50 10.87 29.51
N SER A 7 -22.63 10.73 28.19
CA SER A 7 -22.65 11.83 27.22
C SER A 7 -23.28 11.32 25.92
N SER A 8 -24.57 11.58 25.65
CA SER A 8 -25.13 12.85 25.13
C SER A 8 -24.93 13.05 23.62
N LEU A 9 -25.69 12.31 22.81
CA LEU A 9 -25.93 12.64 21.40
C LEU A 9 -27.40 13.04 21.21
N LYS A 10 -27.64 14.36 21.24
CA LYS A 10 -28.93 14.96 20.85
C LYS A 10 -28.86 15.42 19.39
N GLN A 11 -29.98 15.21 18.68
CA GLN A 11 -30.45 16.03 17.56
C GLN A 11 -29.54 16.19 16.32
N ASN A 12 -29.93 15.53 15.23
CA ASN A 12 -30.20 16.11 13.90
C ASN A 12 -30.79 14.95 13.05
N ARG A 13 -32.04 14.93 12.59
CA ARG A 13 -33.09 15.95 12.33
C ARG A 13 -32.80 16.98 11.25
N ALA A 14 -32.28 16.50 10.12
CA ALA A 14 -32.85 16.89 8.83
C ALA A 14 -34.40 16.79 8.91
N ARG A 15 -35.25 17.78 8.55
CA ARG A 15 -35.03 18.97 7.71
C ARG A 15 -34.38 18.55 6.38
N GLY A 16 -35.09 17.92 5.45
CA GLY A 16 -36.49 18.18 5.10
C GLY A 16 -36.47 19.20 3.97
N ILE A 17 -36.82 18.73 2.77
CA ILE A 17 -36.51 19.38 1.49
C ILE A 17 -37.09 20.80 1.45
N PRO A 18 -36.26 21.86 1.36
CA PRO A 18 -36.75 23.16 0.95
C PRO A 18 -37.05 23.08 -0.55
N ALA A 19 -38.31 22.88 -0.91
CA ALA A 19 -38.77 23.17 -2.25
C ALA A 19 -38.59 24.68 -2.47
N VAL A 20 -37.44 25.08 -3.04
CA VAL A 20 -37.11 26.47 -3.31
C VAL A 20 -38.12 26.96 -4.35
N ARG A 21 -39.08 27.75 -3.87
CA ARG A 21 -40.07 28.43 -4.70
C ARG A 21 -39.37 29.15 -5.85
N THR A 22 -40.00 29.10 -7.02
CA THR A 22 -39.71 29.98 -8.15
C THR A 22 -40.06 31.43 -7.78
N ASN A 23 -39.18 32.05 -6.98
CA ASN A 23 -39.26 33.45 -6.60
C ASN A 23 -38.92 34.31 -7.82
N SER A 24 -39.95 34.60 -8.62
CA SER A 24 -39.91 35.70 -9.58
C SER A 24 -39.53 36.99 -8.86
N CYS A 25 -38.33 37.49 -9.11
CA CYS A 25 -37.91 38.81 -8.65
C CYS A 25 -36.97 39.47 -9.67
N PHE A 26 -37.59 40.26 -10.54
CA PHE A 26 -37.03 41.34 -11.35
C PHE A 26 -35.60 41.80 -11.00
N VAL A 27 -34.62 41.39 -11.80
CA VAL A 27 -33.45 42.23 -12.05
C VAL A 27 -33.83 43.25 -13.12
N LYS A 28 -34.10 44.49 -12.72
CA LYS A 28 -34.24 45.62 -13.64
C LYS A 28 -32.87 46.05 -14.15
N ALA A 29 -32.43 45.49 -15.27
CA ALA A 29 -31.62 46.20 -16.25
C ALA A 29 -32.56 46.62 -17.39
N ALA A 30 -32.95 47.89 -17.59
CA ALA A 30 -32.20 49.13 -17.41
C ALA A 30 -30.95 49.25 -18.31
N LEU A 31 -31.04 48.68 -19.51
CA LEU A 31 -30.26 49.11 -20.66
C LEU A 31 -31.12 50.02 -21.53
N ASP A 32 -30.64 51.25 -21.74
CA ASP A 32 -31.24 52.25 -22.62
C ASP A 32 -31.10 51.82 -24.09
N SER A 33 -31.99 50.94 -24.55
CA SER A 33 -32.45 51.03 -25.93
C SER A 33 -33.32 52.28 -26.07
N LYS A 34 -32.67 53.46 -26.01
CA LYS A 34 -33.23 54.68 -26.60
C LYS A 34 -33.69 54.29 -27.99
N LYS A 35 -35.00 54.23 -28.21
CA LYS A 35 -35.53 54.26 -29.56
C LYS A 35 -34.87 55.46 -30.23
N PRO A 36 -34.11 55.30 -31.32
CA PRO A 36 -34.13 56.37 -32.28
C PRO A 36 -35.60 56.52 -32.61
N SER A 37 -36.20 57.65 -32.25
CA SER A 37 -37.34 58.13 -33.01
C SER A 37 -36.83 58.18 -34.45
N VAL A 38 -37.19 57.17 -35.24
CA VAL A 38 -37.10 57.28 -36.69
C VAL A 38 -38.03 58.43 -37.01
N VAL A 39 -37.43 59.61 -37.13
CA VAL A 39 -38.07 60.77 -37.72
C VAL A 39 -38.46 60.27 -39.10
N ASN A 40 -39.74 60.10 -39.34
CA ASN A 40 -40.28 59.69 -40.64
C ASN A 40 -40.15 60.86 -41.63
N GLY A 41 -38.90 61.23 -41.94
CA GLY A 41 -38.50 62.14 -43.01
C GLY A 41 -38.70 61.54 -44.40
N TRP A 42 -39.32 60.36 -44.49
CA TRP A 42 -39.91 59.78 -45.69
C TRP A 42 -41.44 59.90 -45.69
N SER A 43 -41.99 60.90 -44.98
CA SER A 43 -43.22 61.54 -45.46
C SER A 43 -42.90 62.25 -46.78
N ALA A 44 -43.75 62.06 -47.80
CA ALA A 44 -43.59 62.65 -49.13
C ALA A 44 -42.30 62.30 -49.90
N ALA A 45 -41.72 61.10 -49.68
CA ALA A 45 -40.93 60.43 -50.71
C ALA A 45 -41.89 59.96 -51.82
N GLU A 46 -42.24 60.86 -52.74
CA GLU A 46 -43.13 60.56 -53.85
C GLU A 46 -42.53 59.42 -54.68
N SER A 47 -43.27 58.33 -54.88
CA SER A 47 -42.77 57.18 -55.64
C SER A 47 -42.28 57.63 -57.01
N ALA A 48 -41.15 57.08 -57.49
CA ALA A 48 -40.68 57.34 -58.85
C ALA A 48 -41.77 57.03 -59.89
N ARG A 49 -42.65 56.06 -59.58
CA ARG A 49 -43.89 55.80 -60.35
C ARG A 49 -44.80 57.02 -60.39
N ASN A 50 -45.09 57.67 -59.26
CA ASN A 50 -45.94 58.86 -59.18
C ASN A 50 -45.28 60.08 -59.85
N VAL A 51 -43.95 60.21 -59.82
CA VAL A 51 -43.21 61.28 -60.51
C VAL A 51 -43.24 61.08 -62.02
N LEU A 52 -42.97 59.85 -62.50
CA LEU A 52 -43.12 59.49 -63.91
C LEU A 52 -44.57 59.63 -64.38
N GLU A 53 -45.54 59.15 -63.60
CA GLU A 53 -46.98 59.22 -63.90
C GLU A 53 -47.49 60.68 -63.90
N ARG A 54 -46.89 61.57 -63.08
CA ARG A 54 -47.10 63.02 -63.17
C ARG A 54 -46.48 63.64 -64.41
N LEU A 55 -45.25 63.27 -64.78
CA LEU A 55 -44.61 63.74 -66.03
C LEU A 55 -45.39 63.28 -67.27
N PHE A 56 -45.85 62.03 -67.29
CA PHE A 56 -46.74 61.52 -68.33
C PHE A 56 -48.12 62.20 -68.32
N ALA A 57 -48.73 62.46 -67.16
CA ALA A 57 -50.00 63.19 -67.08
C ALA A 57 -49.87 64.68 -67.48
N GLN A 58 -48.76 65.33 -67.13
CA GLN A 58 -48.41 66.69 -67.54
C GLN A 58 -48.18 66.79 -69.05
N SER A 59 -47.53 65.76 -69.63
CA SER A 59 -47.41 65.60 -71.09
C SER A 59 -48.78 65.41 -71.75
N ARG A 60 -49.67 64.63 -71.13
CA ARG A 60 -51.04 64.35 -71.64
C ARG A 60 -51.92 65.60 -71.64
N ARG A 61 -51.98 66.35 -70.52
CA ARG A 61 -52.79 67.57 -70.41
C ARG A 61 -52.42 68.62 -71.46
N ARG A 62 -51.12 68.84 -71.69
CA ARG A 62 -50.67 69.82 -72.70
C ARG A 62 -50.99 69.38 -74.13
N LEU A 63 -51.14 68.08 -74.38
CA LEU A 63 -51.60 67.55 -75.66
C LEU A 63 -53.11 67.76 -75.85
N GLU A 64 -53.91 67.64 -74.79
CA GLU A 64 -55.35 67.91 -74.79
C GLU A 64 -55.66 69.43 -74.91
N GLU A 65 -54.86 70.29 -74.28
CA GLU A 65 -54.98 71.76 -74.42
C GLU A 65 -54.66 72.27 -75.85
N GLN A 66 -53.95 71.48 -76.66
CA GLN A 66 -53.66 71.81 -78.07
C GLN A 66 -54.75 71.34 -79.05
N SER A 67 -55.71 70.51 -78.64
CA SER A 67 -56.65 69.84 -79.56
C SER A 67 -58.02 70.52 -79.72
N SER A 68 -58.15 71.83 -79.44
CA SER A 68 -59.46 72.50 -79.37
C SER A 68 -59.50 73.97 -79.81
N ARG A 69 -59.12 74.26 -81.07
CA ARG A 69 -59.57 75.47 -81.80
C ARG A 69 -59.35 75.36 -83.32
N ASP A 70 -60.43 75.16 -84.07
CA ASP A 70 -60.39 75.03 -85.53
C ASP A 70 -60.45 76.37 -86.26
N SER A 71 -59.66 76.51 -87.34
CA SER A 71 -59.97 77.22 -88.60
C SER A 71 -58.81 77.02 -89.58
N ASP A 72 -59.08 76.51 -90.78
CA ASP A 72 -58.08 75.90 -91.66
C ASP A 72 -57.12 76.88 -92.37
N SER A 73 -55.82 76.54 -92.38
CA SER A 73 -55.00 76.44 -93.61
C SER A 73 -53.62 75.83 -93.29
N ASP A 74 -53.00 75.15 -94.26
CA ASP A 74 -51.80 74.32 -94.09
C ASP A 74 -50.59 75.06 -93.46
N PHE A 75 -50.16 74.64 -92.26
CA PHE A 75 -48.73 74.67 -91.89
C PHE A 75 -48.35 73.64 -90.79
N SER A 76 -47.34 72.82 -91.12
CA SER A 76 -46.58 71.85 -90.29
C SER A 76 -46.86 71.76 -88.78
N SER A 77 -47.39 70.61 -88.33
CA SER A 77 -47.32 70.18 -86.91
C SER A 77 -47.05 68.68 -86.77
N ASN A 78 -45.78 68.25 -86.87
CA ASN A 78 -45.34 66.91 -86.44
C ASN A 78 -43.80 66.84 -86.24
N GLY A 79 -43.32 67.53 -85.21
CA GLY A 79 -41.93 67.49 -84.74
C GLY A 79 -41.88 67.78 -83.25
N ALA A 80 -41.04 67.08 -82.50
CA ALA A 80 -40.87 67.32 -81.07
C ALA A 80 -40.03 68.59 -80.85
N ASN A 81 -40.43 69.44 -79.89
CA ASN A 81 -39.67 70.63 -79.53
C ASN A 81 -38.34 70.22 -78.88
N PRO A 82 -37.17 70.67 -79.38
CA PRO A 82 -35.87 70.22 -78.89
C PRO A 82 -35.61 70.63 -77.43
N GLU A 83 -36.01 71.85 -77.04
CA GLU A 83 -35.86 72.37 -75.67
C GLU A 83 -36.56 71.50 -74.61
N ILE A 84 -37.69 70.86 -74.97
CA ILE A 84 -38.43 69.97 -74.06
C ILE A 84 -37.68 68.63 -73.90
N LEU A 85 -37.08 68.13 -74.99
CA LEU A 85 -36.29 66.90 -74.96
C LEU A 85 -34.96 67.09 -74.22
N GLU A 86 -34.34 68.27 -74.35
CA GLU A 86 -33.14 68.66 -73.59
C GLU A 86 -33.44 68.76 -72.08
N ALA A 87 -34.54 69.41 -71.70
CA ALA A 87 -34.98 69.48 -70.31
C ALA A 87 -35.33 68.10 -69.72
N ASP A 88 -35.99 67.23 -70.49
CA ASP A 88 -36.24 65.83 -70.10
C ASP A 88 -34.94 65.05 -69.88
N ILE A 89 -33.94 65.22 -70.76
CA ILE A 89 -32.63 64.54 -70.63
C ILE A 89 -31.87 65.06 -69.41
N ALA A 90 -31.84 66.38 -69.18
CA ALA A 90 -31.23 66.98 -68.00
C ALA A 90 -31.87 66.46 -66.69
N ALA A 91 -33.20 66.38 -66.63
CA ALA A 91 -33.93 65.85 -65.47
C ALA A 91 -33.68 64.34 -65.25
N VAL A 92 -33.55 63.55 -66.32
CA VAL A 92 -33.18 62.13 -66.21
C VAL A 92 -31.72 61.96 -65.75
N LEU A 93 -30.81 62.84 -66.17
CA LEU A 93 -29.41 62.83 -65.71
C LEU A 93 -29.28 63.25 -64.24
N GLU A 94 -30.01 64.27 -63.77
CA GLU A 94 -30.05 64.64 -62.34
C GLU A 94 -30.67 63.52 -61.48
N ALA A 95 -31.72 62.87 -61.97
CA ALA A 95 -32.30 61.70 -61.32
C ALA A 95 -31.34 60.50 -61.28
N LEU A 96 -30.54 60.30 -62.33
CA LEU A 96 -29.56 59.22 -62.44
C LEU A 96 -28.37 59.44 -61.51
N THR A 97 -27.73 60.61 -61.52
CA THR A 97 -26.57 60.90 -60.65
C THR A 97 -26.94 60.79 -59.17
N LYS A 98 -28.10 61.33 -58.78
CA LYS A 98 -28.64 61.15 -57.42
C LYS A 98 -28.91 59.68 -57.06
N LYS A 99 -29.26 58.85 -58.04
CA LYS A 99 -29.45 57.40 -57.84
C LYS A 99 -28.14 56.62 -57.80
N GLU A 100 -27.09 57.13 -58.42
CA GLU A 100 -25.72 56.59 -58.31
C GLU A 100 -25.09 56.97 -56.95
N ASP A 101 -25.41 58.14 -56.39
CA ASP A 101 -25.11 58.47 -54.98
C ASP A 101 -25.88 57.57 -53.99
N ASP A 102 -27.18 57.35 -54.20
CA ASP A 102 -27.97 56.37 -53.41
C ASP A 102 -27.35 54.96 -53.51
N LEU A 103 -26.86 54.57 -54.69
CA LEU A 103 -26.23 53.27 -54.95
C LEU A 103 -24.93 53.14 -54.16
N HIS A 104 -24.01 54.09 -54.30
CA HIS A 104 -22.75 54.11 -53.56
C HIS A 104 -22.95 54.22 -52.05
N TYR A 105 -24.06 54.79 -51.57
CA TYR A 105 -24.43 54.73 -50.15
C TYR A 105 -24.91 53.33 -49.74
N ALA A 106 -25.74 52.67 -50.56
CA ALA A 106 -26.20 51.30 -50.32
C ALA A 106 -25.04 50.27 -50.36
N GLU A 107 -24.10 50.40 -51.28
CA GLU A 107 -22.88 49.58 -51.39
C GLU A 107 -22.04 49.64 -50.11
N ARG A 108 -21.65 50.87 -49.70
CA ARG A 108 -20.91 51.09 -48.44
C ARG A 108 -21.67 50.58 -47.22
N LYS A 109 -23.01 50.61 -47.23
CA LYS A 109 -23.81 50.04 -46.15
C LYS A 109 -23.76 48.52 -46.11
N VAL A 110 -23.84 47.84 -47.26
CA VAL A 110 -23.66 46.38 -47.36
C VAL A 110 -22.27 45.97 -46.87
N GLU A 111 -21.22 46.71 -47.25
CA GLU A 111 -19.85 46.49 -46.79
C GLU A 111 -19.71 46.61 -45.26
N VAL A 112 -20.30 47.65 -44.64
CA VAL A 112 -20.26 47.84 -43.18
C VAL A 112 -21.01 46.74 -42.43
N GLU A 113 -22.23 46.38 -42.83
CA GLU A 113 -22.99 45.31 -42.15
C GLU A 113 -22.30 43.94 -42.35
N TYR A 114 -21.68 43.68 -43.51
CA TYR A 114 -20.85 42.48 -43.75
C TYR A 114 -19.59 42.47 -42.86
N GLY A 115 -18.89 43.60 -42.75
CA GLY A 115 -17.73 43.74 -41.86
C GLY A 115 -18.07 43.69 -40.37
N GLU A 116 -19.33 43.93 -39.98
CA GLU A 116 -19.83 43.70 -38.62
C GLU A 116 -20.23 42.24 -38.38
N LEU A 117 -20.90 41.62 -39.34
CA LEU A 117 -21.22 40.19 -39.35
C LEU A 117 -19.97 39.33 -39.21
N GLU A 118 -18.95 39.60 -40.02
CA GLU A 118 -17.70 38.83 -40.04
C GLU A 118 -16.92 38.94 -38.71
N ARG A 119 -17.02 40.08 -38.01
CA ARG A 119 -16.49 40.24 -36.65
C ARG A 119 -17.28 39.43 -35.63
N ALA A 120 -18.61 39.42 -35.72
CA ALA A 120 -19.47 38.62 -34.84
C ALA A 120 -19.22 37.11 -35.02
N ARG A 121 -19.08 36.64 -36.27
CA ARG A 121 -18.70 35.25 -36.58
C ARG A 121 -17.34 34.86 -36.00
N LYS A 122 -16.33 35.73 -36.11
CA LYS A 122 -15.00 35.51 -35.53
C LYS A 122 -15.00 35.42 -34.00
N GLU A 123 -15.74 36.27 -33.30
CA GLU A 123 -15.88 36.18 -31.84
C GLU A 123 -16.68 34.93 -31.42
N LEU A 124 -17.73 34.56 -32.17
CA LEU A 124 -18.47 33.30 -31.95
C LEU A 124 -17.54 32.10 -32.03
N SER A 125 -16.77 31.94 -33.13
CA SER A 125 -15.83 30.83 -33.27
C SER A 125 -14.69 30.86 -32.23
N ARG A 126 -14.30 32.05 -31.74
CA ARG A 126 -13.37 32.15 -30.60
C ARG A 126 -13.99 31.58 -29.32
N ARG A 127 -15.27 31.86 -29.03
CA ARG A 127 -15.99 31.27 -27.88
C ARG A 127 -16.22 29.77 -28.04
N GLU A 128 -16.49 29.29 -29.24
CA GLU A 128 -16.63 27.84 -29.51
C GLU A 128 -15.32 27.10 -29.25
N ALA A 129 -14.17 27.65 -29.65
CA ALA A 129 -12.86 27.12 -29.30
C ALA A 129 -12.56 27.20 -27.79
N GLU A 130 -12.99 28.28 -27.12
CA GLU A 130 -12.88 28.45 -25.67
C GLU A 130 -13.70 27.38 -24.91
N ILE A 131 -14.95 27.13 -25.33
CA ILE A 131 -15.82 26.07 -24.81
C ILE A 131 -15.21 24.68 -25.03
N ALA A 132 -14.65 24.41 -26.22
CA ALA A 132 -13.99 23.14 -26.50
C ALA A 132 -12.77 22.91 -25.59
N ALA A 133 -11.96 23.95 -25.35
CA ALA A 133 -10.79 23.88 -24.49
C ALA A 133 -11.13 23.68 -23.00
N VAL A 134 -12.23 24.26 -22.49
CA VAL A 134 -12.70 24.00 -21.12
C VAL A 134 -13.40 22.65 -21.01
N SER A 135 -14.17 22.24 -22.03
CA SER A 135 -14.77 20.89 -22.10
C SER A 135 -13.73 19.78 -22.00
N GLY A 136 -12.64 19.86 -22.77
CA GLY A 136 -11.53 18.89 -22.67
C GLY A 136 -10.89 18.82 -21.28
N LYS A 137 -10.76 19.96 -20.58
CA LYS A 137 -10.28 19.99 -19.18
C LYS A 137 -11.28 19.32 -18.22
N CYS A 138 -12.58 19.55 -18.41
CA CYS A 138 -13.61 18.86 -17.63
C CYS A 138 -13.58 17.34 -17.83
N GLU A 139 -13.39 16.88 -19.07
CA GLU A 139 -13.27 15.44 -19.39
C GLU A 139 -12.03 14.81 -18.74
N MET A 140 -10.89 15.52 -18.76
CA MET A 140 -9.67 15.09 -18.04
C MET A 140 -9.89 15.04 -16.52
N LEU A 141 -10.46 16.08 -15.91
CA LEU A 141 -10.74 16.13 -14.48
C LEU A 141 -11.76 15.06 -14.05
N GLU A 142 -12.76 14.76 -14.89
CA GLU A 142 -13.66 13.63 -14.65
C GLU A 142 -12.95 12.27 -14.72
N ALA A 143 -11.97 12.09 -15.62
CA ALA A 143 -11.18 10.87 -15.70
C ALA A 143 -10.24 10.72 -14.49
N GLU A 144 -9.51 11.77 -14.12
CA GLU A 144 -8.68 11.84 -12.90
C GLU A 144 -9.50 11.50 -11.65
N LEU A 145 -10.69 12.10 -11.50
CA LEU A 145 -11.57 11.90 -10.36
C LEU A 145 -12.17 10.48 -10.32
N LYS A 146 -12.54 9.90 -11.47
CA LYS A 146 -12.99 8.50 -11.55
C LYS A 146 -11.87 7.53 -11.17
N GLN A 147 -10.64 7.77 -11.65
CA GLN A 147 -9.48 6.96 -11.28
C GLN A 147 -9.16 7.08 -9.78
N SER A 148 -9.07 8.30 -9.25
CA SER A 148 -8.80 8.53 -7.82
C SER A 148 -9.85 7.89 -6.90
N ASN A 149 -11.11 7.81 -7.32
CA ASN A 149 -12.15 7.07 -6.58
C ASN A 149 -11.94 5.55 -6.61
N LEU A 150 -11.52 4.98 -7.74
CA LEU A 150 -11.16 3.56 -7.83
C LEU A 150 -9.92 3.24 -6.98
N ASP A 151 -8.92 4.11 -6.99
CA ASP A 151 -7.71 3.99 -6.19
C ASP A 151 -8.05 4.03 -4.69
N LEU A 152 -8.85 5.02 -4.24
CA LEU A 152 -9.36 5.09 -2.88
C LEU A 152 -10.18 3.87 -2.47
N ALA A 153 -11.04 3.33 -3.35
CA ALA A 153 -11.79 2.11 -3.07
C ALA A 153 -10.86 0.89 -2.92
N SER A 154 -9.81 0.79 -3.74
CA SER A 154 -8.81 -0.28 -3.64
C SER A 154 -7.97 -0.18 -2.35
N GLN A 155 -7.53 1.01 -1.97
CA GLN A 155 -6.81 1.28 -0.72
C GLN A 155 -7.69 1.04 0.51
N THR A 156 -8.97 1.44 0.46
CA THR A 156 -9.94 1.16 1.53
C THR A 156 -10.01 -0.34 1.81
N LYS A 157 -10.06 -1.16 0.75
CA LYS A 157 -10.06 -2.61 0.88
C LYS A 157 -8.74 -3.13 1.46
N GLN A 158 -7.59 -2.73 0.93
CA GLN A 158 -6.27 -3.16 1.43
C GLN A 158 -6.08 -2.83 2.91
N ILE A 159 -6.50 -1.63 3.33
CA ILE A 159 -6.46 -1.18 4.73
C ILE A 159 -7.37 -2.03 5.62
N GLU A 160 -8.54 -2.45 5.15
CA GLU A 160 -9.45 -3.31 5.91
C GLU A 160 -8.96 -4.76 5.97
N ASP A 161 -8.44 -5.31 4.86
CA ASP A 161 -7.80 -6.63 4.80
C ASP A 161 -6.61 -6.68 5.80
N LEU A 162 -5.78 -5.64 5.86
CA LEU A 162 -4.69 -5.50 6.86
C LEU A 162 -5.19 -5.34 8.30
N ARG A 163 -6.31 -4.63 8.54
CA ARG A 163 -6.92 -4.56 9.89
C ARG A 163 -7.41 -5.92 10.35
N LEU A 164 -7.99 -6.72 9.46
CA LEU A 164 -8.46 -8.08 9.76
C LEU A 164 -7.29 -9.02 10.07
N GLU A 165 -6.22 -9.02 9.27
CA GLU A 165 -5.00 -9.79 9.58
C GLU A 165 -4.39 -9.35 10.92
N LEU A 166 -4.31 -8.03 11.16
CA LEU A 166 -3.78 -7.50 12.41
C LEU A 166 -4.61 -7.95 13.62
N HIS A 167 -5.94 -7.87 13.55
CA HIS A 167 -6.81 -8.29 14.66
C HIS A 167 -6.70 -9.79 14.97
N GLU A 168 -6.58 -10.64 13.95
CA GLU A 168 -6.38 -12.08 14.16
C GLU A 168 -4.98 -12.37 14.72
N ARG A 169 -3.93 -11.66 14.28
CA ARG A 169 -2.58 -11.78 14.88
C ARG A 169 -2.56 -11.31 16.34
N ASP A 170 -3.22 -10.21 16.69
CA ASP A 170 -3.32 -9.71 18.06
C ASP A 170 -4.07 -10.71 18.97
N ARG A 171 -5.12 -11.35 18.44
CA ARG A 171 -5.86 -12.45 19.08
C ARG A 171 -4.95 -13.66 19.33
N GLN A 172 -4.21 -14.11 18.31
CA GLN A 172 -3.28 -15.24 18.40
C GLN A 172 -2.15 -14.97 19.40
N VAL A 173 -1.52 -13.78 19.33
CA VAL A 173 -0.47 -13.34 20.27
C VAL A 173 -1.02 -13.25 21.70
N SER A 174 -2.25 -12.78 21.90
CA SER A 174 -2.89 -12.71 23.23
C SER A 174 -3.24 -14.09 23.80
N ALA A 175 -3.73 -15.01 22.97
CA ALA A 175 -3.96 -16.40 23.35
C ALA A 175 -2.64 -17.11 23.71
N ALA A 176 -1.60 -16.94 22.90
CA ALA A 176 -0.27 -17.50 23.14
C ALA A 176 0.36 -16.95 24.42
N ARG A 177 0.28 -15.63 24.69
CA ARG A 177 0.71 -15.03 25.98
C ARG A 177 0.00 -15.66 27.17
N SER A 178 -1.31 -15.89 27.05
CA SER A 178 -2.13 -16.48 28.13
C SER A 178 -1.76 -17.94 28.40
N ALA A 179 -1.59 -18.74 27.34
CA ALA A 179 -1.16 -20.14 27.45
C ALA A 179 0.28 -20.28 27.97
N LEU A 180 1.17 -19.38 27.54
CA LEU A 180 2.56 -19.34 27.99
C LEU A 180 2.66 -18.97 29.47
N SER A 181 1.89 -17.98 29.93
CA SER A 181 1.83 -17.60 31.35
C SER A 181 1.34 -18.76 32.22
N LEU A 182 0.36 -19.55 31.76
CA LEU A 182 -0.07 -20.76 32.49
C LEU A 182 1.06 -21.79 32.60
N LYS A 183 1.82 -22.04 31.52
CA LYS A 183 3.00 -22.93 31.53
C LYS A 183 4.11 -22.42 32.44
N GLU A 184 4.38 -21.11 32.49
CA GLU A 184 5.32 -20.50 33.44
C GLU A 184 4.92 -20.79 34.88
N ASP A 185 3.64 -20.61 35.18
CA ASP A 185 3.08 -20.79 36.51
C ASP A 185 3.12 -22.27 36.96
N GLU A 186 2.93 -23.21 36.03
CA GLU A 186 3.11 -24.66 36.24
C GLU A 186 4.57 -25.06 36.40
N MET A 187 5.47 -24.50 35.58
CA MET A 187 6.92 -24.62 35.72
C MET A 187 7.39 -24.21 37.12
N VAL A 188 6.99 -23.03 37.59
CA VAL A 188 7.33 -22.54 38.94
C VAL A 188 6.77 -23.44 40.05
N LYS A 189 5.61 -24.10 39.84
CA LYS A 189 5.07 -25.10 40.78
C LYS A 189 5.93 -26.38 40.78
N MET A 190 6.43 -26.83 39.63
CA MET A 190 7.31 -28.00 39.52
C MET A 190 8.71 -27.75 40.09
N GLU A 191 9.31 -26.59 39.83
CA GLU A 191 10.60 -26.19 40.42
C GLU A 191 10.54 -26.15 41.95
N LYS A 192 9.44 -25.64 42.52
CA LYS A 192 9.22 -25.66 43.98
C LYS A 192 9.09 -27.08 44.53
N LYS A 193 8.41 -27.99 43.82
CA LYS A 193 8.34 -29.42 44.18
C LYS A 193 9.72 -30.09 44.14
N LEU A 194 10.49 -29.87 43.08
CA LEU A 194 11.85 -30.40 42.93
C LEU A 194 12.80 -29.86 44.02
N SER A 195 12.75 -28.56 44.32
CA SER A 195 13.54 -27.94 45.39
C SER A 195 13.23 -28.56 46.77
N TYR A 196 11.94 -28.80 47.07
CA TYR A 196 11.52 -29.49 48.28
C TYR A 196 11.99 -30.96 48.31
N LYS A 197 11.80 -31.72 47.22
CA LYS A 197 12.29 -33.10 47.07
C LYS A 197 13.81 -33.19 47.26
N SER A 198 14.57 -32.30 46.62
CA SER A 198 16.03 -32.23 46.74
C SER A 198 16.51 -32.02 48.17
N ARG A 199 15.84 -31.12 48.93
CA ARG A 199 16.18 -30.88 50.33
C ARG A 199 15.81 -32.07 51.22
N LYS A 200 14.64 -32.67 51.02
CA LYS A 200 14.21 -33.86 51.76
C LYS A 200 15.16 -35.04 51.49
N PHE A 201 15.57 -35.23 50.23
CA PHE A 201 16.53 -36.25 49.84
C PHE A 201 17.88 -36.05 50.55
N ALA A 202 18.46 -34.84 50.51
CA ALA A 202 19.73 -34.55 51.18
C ALA A 202 19.69 -34.83 52.71
N ASN A 203 18.58 -34.51 53.38
CA ASN A 203 18.39 -34.84 54.79
C ASN A 203 18.35 -36.37 55.02
N LEU A 204 17.56 -37.10 54.23
CA LEU A 204 17.44 -38.55 54.33
C LEU A 204 18.77 -39.28 54.02
N ASP A 205 19.58 -38.75 53.13
CA ASP A 205 20.90 -39.32 52.79
C ASP A 205 21.87 -39.19 53.98
N MET A 206 21.89 -38.04 54.69
CA MET A 206 22.65 -37.87 55.93
C MET A 206 22.13 -38.77 57.09
N GLU A 207 20.82 -38.87 57.26
CA GLU A 207 20.19 -39.78 58.24
C GLU A 207 20.50 -41.25 57.93
N PHE A 208 20.63 -41.61 56.66
CA PHE A 208 20.98 -42.95 56.20
C PHE A 208 22.46 -43.26 56.45
N GLN A 209 23.37 -42.36 56.07
CA GLN A 209 24.82 -42.51 56.28
C GLN A 209 25.15 -42.70 57.76
N THR A 210 24.62 -41.84 58.63
CA THR A 210 24.84 -41.94 60.09
C THR A 210 24.30 -43.24 60.71
N LYS A 211 23.20 -43.81 60.18
CA LYS A 211 22.73 -45.15 60.60
C LYS A 211 23.65 -46.27 60.11
N GLY A 212 24.19 -46.17 58.90
CA GLY A 212 25.20 -47.10 58.38
C GLY A 212 26.46 -47.13 59.25
N ASP A 213 26.98 -45.96 59.63
CA ASP A 213 28.13 -45.84 60.53
C ASP A 213 27.86 -46.45 61.91
N LEU A 214 26.69 -46.18 62.50
CA LEU A 214 26.29 -46.78 63.78
C LEU A 214 26.16 -48.31 63.72
N LEU A 215 25.62 -48.86 62.63
CA LEU A 215 25.53 -50.31 62.43
C LEU A 215 26.91 -50.96 62.19
N ASN A 216 27.84 -50.24 61.56
CA ASN A 216 29.23 -50.69 61.44
C ASN A 216 29.93 -50.72 62.81
N ILE A 217 29.77 -49.68 63.63
CA ILE A 217 30.30 -49.62 65.01
C ILE A 217 29.70 -50.74 65.87
N ALA A 218 28.38 -50.95 65.84
CA ALA A 218 27.71 -52.01 66.58
C ALA A 218 28.23 -53.40 66.17
N ASN A 219 28.47 -53.63 64.87
CA ASN A 219 29.04 -54.89 64.39
C ASN A 219 30.49 -55.09 64.83
N GLN A 220 31.30 -54.02 64.93
CA GLN A 220 32.65 -54.11 65.50
C GLN A 220 32.61 -54.47 66.99
N MET A 221 31.70 -53.86 67.76
CA MET A 221 31.50 -54.20 69.18
C MET A 221 31.07 -55.66 69.37
N ILE A 222 30.17 -56.17 68.52
CA ILE A 222 29.74 -57.57 68.53
C ILE A 222 30.92 -58.51 68.22
N ASN A 223 31.71 -58.22 67.19
CA ASN A 223 32.90 -59.03 66.87
C ASN A 223 33.90 -59.08 68.04
N ASN A 224 34.15 -57.95 68.71
CA ASN A 224 35.04 -57.88 69.88
C ASN A 224 34.48 -58.67 71.08
N GLN A 225 33.15 -58.70 71.25
CA GLN A 225 32.50 -59.54 72.26
C GLN A 225 32.49 -61.02 71.88
N GLU A 226 32.48 -61.38 70.59
CA GLU A 226 32.65 -62.77 70.13
C GLU A 226 34.07 -63.28 70.45
N THR A 227 35.11 -62.45 70.27
CA THR A 227 36.48 -62.82 70.64
C THR A 227 36.68 -62.96 72.16
N GLU A 228 36.20 -61.99 72.95
CA GLU A 228 36.32 -62.04 74.41
C GLU A 228 35.58 -63.25 75.02
N ILE A 229 34.42 -63.63 74.44
CA ILE A 229 33.69 -64.84 74.85
C ILE A 229 34.46 -66.12 74.53
N GLU A 230 35.19 -66.20 73.41
CA GLU A 230 36.00 -67.40 73.11
C GLU A 230 37.26 -67.47 73.98
N GLU A 231 37.86 -66.33 74.34
CA GLU A 231 38.92 -66.25 75.36
C GLU A 231 38.43 -66.76 76.72
N LEU A 232 37.25 -66.31 77.18
CA LEU A 232 36.62 -66.80 78.40
C LEU A 232 36.27 -68.30 78.34
N ARG A 233 35.82 -68.81 77.18
CA ARG A 233 35.63 -70.26 76.96
C ARG A 233 36.94 -71.03 77.08
N ASN A 234 38.06 -70.50 76.58
CA ASN A 234 39.38 -71.13 76.74
C ASN A 234 39.78 -71.19 78.21
N ALA A 235 39.69 -70.08 78.95
CA ALA A 235 40.04 -70.02 80.37
C ALA A 235 39.20 -71.00 81.22
N ILE A 236 37.89 -71.11 80.98
CA ILE A 236 37.04 -72.10 81.67
C ILE A 236 37.46 -73.54 81.31
N ARG A 237 37.69 -73.85 80.01
CA ARG A 237 38.13 -75.19 79.56
C ARG A 237 39.52 -75.59 80.09
N GLU A 238 40.34 -74.63 80.52
CA GLU A 238 41.60 -74.90 81.22
C GLU A 238 41.37 -75.16 82.71
N LYS A 239 40.54 -74.35 83.38
CA LYS A 239 40.17 -74.57 84.79
C LYS A 239 39.38 -75.85 85.03
N GLU A 240 38.55 -76.28 84.09
CA GLU A 240 37.88 -77.60 84.12
C GLU A 240 38.91 -78.74 84.22
N LYS A 241 40.01 -78.68 83.45
CA LYS A 241 41.08 -79.70 83.46
C LYS A 241 41.95 -79.64 84.72
N GLU A 242 42.23 -78.44 85.23
CA GLU A 242 42.91 -78.26 86.51
C GLU A 242 42.11 -78.88 87.67
N LEU A 243 40.78 -78.71 87.67
CA LEU A 243 39.91 -79.30 88.67
C LEU A 243 39.75 -80.83 88.48
N GLU A 244 39.65 -81.33 87.25
CA GLU A 244 39.60 -82.79 86.96
C GLU A 244 40.89 -83.50 87.42
N THR A 245 42.06 -82.91 87.15
CA THR A 245 43.36 -83.43 87.63
C THR A 245 43.50 -83.33 89.15
N SER A 246 42.96 -82.28 89.77
CA SER A 246 42.94 -82.14 91.24
C SER A 246 41.99 -83.13 91.93
N GLU A 247 40.81 -83.38 91.34
CA GLU A 247 39.81 -84.29 91.91
C GLU A 247 40.22 -85.76 91.76
N SER A 248 40.88 -86.12 90.64
CA SER A 248 41.47 -87.45 90.45
C SER A 248 42.68 -87.69 91.37
N LEU A 249 43.54 -86.68 91.59
CA LEU A 249 44.60 -86.75 92.61
C LEU A 249 44.01 -86.94 94.02
N ARG A 250 42.93 -86.23 94.36
CA ARG A 250 42.23 -86.39 95.65
C ARG A 250 41.63 -87.78 95.82
N LYS A 251 41.02 -88.36 94.77
CA LYS A 251 40.48 -89.73 94.77
C LYS A 251 41.60 -90.75 95.07
N LEU A 252 42.74 -90.63 94.40
CA LEU A 252 43.92 -91.46 94.66
C LEU A 252 44.46 -91.32 96.09
N ASP A 253 44.47 -90.11 96.66
CA ASP A 253 44.88 -89.90 98.06
C ASP A 253 43.85 -90.43 99.08
N GLN A 254 42.55 -90.38 98.78
CA GLN A 254 41.50 -91.02 99.57
C GLN A 254 41.66 -92.55 99.58
N GLU A 255 42.00 -93.17 98.45
CA GLU A 255 42.26 -94.61 98.34
C GLU A 255 43.48 -95.03 99.17
N LYS A 256 44.59 -94.29 99.08
CA LYS A 256 45.77 -94.51 99.95
C LYS A 256 45.41 -94.39 101.43
N LEU A 257 44.61 -93.39 101.80
CA LEU A 257 44.21 -93.14 103.18
C LEU A 257 43.32 -94.27 103.71
N ASN A 258 42.37 -94.75 102.91
CA ASN A 258 41.54 -95.91 103.25
C ASN A 258 42.39 -97.17 103.46
N ALA A 259 43.38 -97.41 102.59
CA ALA A 259 44.31 -98.53 102.73
C ALA A 259 45.18 -98.42 104.01
N ALA A 260 45.63 -97.21 104.35
CA ALA A 260 46.34 -96.94 105.60
C ALA A 260 45.44 -97.12 106.83
N GLU A 261 44.17 -96.75 106.75
CA GLU A 261 43.18 -96.96 107.81
C GLU A 261 42.90 -98.45 108.06
N GLU A 262 42.68 -99.25 107.02
CA GLU A 262 42.49 -100.70 107.17
C GLU A 262 43.74 -101.40 107.72
N ASN A 263 44.94 -100.97 107.30
CA ASN A 263 46.18 -101.46 107.87
C ASN A 263 46.32 -101.10 109.37
N LEU A 264 45.98 -99.87 109.77
CA LEU A 264 45.99 -99.45 111.18
C LEU A 264 44.92 -100.15 112.02
N LYS A 265 43.73 -100.42 111.46
CA LYS A 265 42.70 -101.27 112.11
C LYS A 265 43.23 -102.68 112.36
N LYS A 266 43.87 -103.28 111.35
CA LYS A 266 44.51 -104.60 111.47
C LYS A 266 45.59 -104.60 112.56
N GLN A 267 46.53 -103.65 112.54
CA GLN A 267 47.58 -103.51 113.56
C GLN A 267 47.00 -103.28 114.96
N THR A 268 45.88 -102.54 115.08
CA THR A 268 45.17 -102.37 116.36
C THR A 268 44.59 -103.69 116.87
N MET A 269 43.99 -104.49 115.98
CA MET A 269 43.44 -105.82 116.31
C MET A 269 44.56 -106.78 116.75
N GLU A 270 45.69 -106.80 116.03
CA GLU A 270 46.87 -107.61 116.36
C GLU A 270 47.50 -107.17 117.69
N TRP A 271 47.58 -105.86 117.96
CA TRP A 271 48.05 -105.33 119.25
C TRP A 271 47.11 -105.70 120.42
N LEU A 272 45.79 -105.65 120.22
CA LEU A 272 44.81 -106.05 121.25
C LEU A 272 44.90 -107.54 121.58
N LEU A 273 45.10 -108.39 120.58
CA LEU A 273 45.35 -109.83 120.79
C LEU A 273 46.66 -110.05 121.55
N ALA A 274 47.75 -109.38 121.17
CA ALA A 274 49.03 -109.44 121.88
C ALA A 274 48.93 -108.92 123.32
N GLU A 275 48.14 -107.87 123.59
CA GLU A 275 47.88 -107.38 124.94
C GLU A 275 47.04 -108.37 125.76
N GLN A 276 46.07 -109.06 125.13
CA GLN A 276 45.27 -110.11 125.77
C GLN A 276 46.13 -111.34 126.09
N ASP A 277 47.00 -111.77 125.18
CA ASP A 277 47.88 -112.91 125.40
C ASP A 277 48.96 -112.59 126.45
N LEU A 278 49.53 -111.38 126.45
CA LEU A 278 50.43 -110.93 127.52
C LEU A 278 49.72 -110.83 128.89
N LYS A 279 48.40 -110.62 128.92
CA LYS A 279 47.56 -110.73 130.14
C LYS A 279 47.28 -112.18 130.56
N LYS A 280 47.22 -113.14 129.63
CA LYS A 280 47.18 -114.59 129.97
C LYS A 280 48.50 -115.02 130.57
N MET A 281 49.62 -114.70 129.91
CA MET A 281 50.97 -114.94 130.41
C MET A 281 51.14 -114.35 131.83
N ALA A 282 50.69 -113.11 132.06
CA ALA A 282 50.74 -112.47 133.39
C ALA A 282 49.83 -113.13 134.46
N ALA A 283 48.77 -113.83 134.06
CA ALA A 283 47.91 -114.60 134.96
C ALA A 283 48.45 -116.02 135.22
N GLU A 284 49.22 -116.56 134.28
CA GLU A 284 49.97 -117.81 134.40
C GLU A 284 51.21 -117.60 135.29
N GLU A 285 51.97 -116.51 135.08
CA GLU A 285 53.02 -116.00 135.97
C GLU A 285 52.50 -115.71 137.39
N SER A 286 51.21 -115.41 137.56
CA SER A 286 50.59 -115.22 138.88
C SER A 286 50.32 -116.52 139.64
N ASN A 287 50.51 -117.69 139.01
CA ASN A 287 50.40 -119.01 139.64
C ASN A 287 51.76 -119.71 139.79
N GLU A 288 52.71 -119.49 138.88
CA GLU A 288 54.09 -120.03 138.98
C GLU A 288 55.03 -119.11 139.78
N LEU A 289 54.74 -118.92 141.07
CA LEU A 289 55.50 -118.03 141.96
C LEU A 289 56.78 -118.70 142.54
N VAL A 290 57.60 -119.30 141.68
CA VAL A 290 58.93 -119.88 142.02
C VAL A 290 59.94 -119.67 140.87
N GLU A 291 61.04 -118.98 141.17
CA GLU A 291 62.33 -119.00 140.45
C GLU A 291 62.33 -118.83 138.90
N ASN A 292 62.28 -117.58 138.41
CA ASN A 292 63.16 -117.14 137.32
C ASN A 292 63.21 -115.59 137.20
N ASN A 293 64.41 -115.02 137.10
CA ASN A 293 64.60 -113.56 136.98
C ASN A 293 64.78 -113.10 135.51
N GLU A 294 65.29 -113.97 134.63
CA GLU A 294 65.51 -113.62 133.21
C GLU A 294 64.19 -113.57 132.42
N THR A 295 63.23 -114.47 132.71
CA THR A 295 61.88 -114.42 132.14
C THR A 295 61.18 -113.11 132.50
N LEU A 296 61.32 -112.63 133.74
CA LEU A 296 60.84 -111.32 134.17
C LEU A 296 61.46 -110.15 133.37
N GLU A 297 62.75 -110.21 133.01
CA GLU A 297 63.36 -109.22 132.12
C GLU A 297 62.91 -109.34 130.66
N HIS A 298 62.56 -110.55 130.20
CA HIS A 298 61.95 -110.75 128.88
C HIS A 298 60.51 -110.22 128.84
N TYR A 299 59.68 -110.58 129.82
CA TYR A 299 58.34 -110.03 130.02
C TYR A 299 58.37 -108.49 130.10
N ARG A 300 59.30 -107.92 130.88
CA ARG A 300 59.45 -106.46 131.01
C ARG A 300 59.86 -105.80 129.69
N ARG A 301 60.75 -106.41 128.90
CA ARG A 301 61.10 -105.93 127.55
C ARG A 301 59.94 -106.01 126.56
N VAL A 302 59.20 -107.12 126.53
CA VAL A 302 58.01 -107.26 125.65
C VAL A 302 56.92 -106.28 126.08
N LYS A 303 56.73 -106.06 127.38
CA LYS A 303 55.78 -105.08 127.94
C LYS A 303 56.17 -103.63 127.61
N GLN A 304 57.46 -103.30 127.59
CA GLN A 304 57.94 -102.01 127.11
C GLN A 304 57.69 -101.86 125.61
N LEU A 305 58.08 -102.84 124.78
CA LEU A 305 57.81 -102.84 123.34
C LEU A 305 56.31 -102.72 123.03
N LEU A 306 55.43 -103.34 123.82
CA LEU A 306 53.98 -103.23 123.67
C LEU A 306 53.47 -101.81 124.00
N VAL A 307 54.12 -101.09 124.91
CA VAL A 307 53.86 -99.66 125.19
C VAL A 307 54.43 -98.76 124.09
N ASP A 308 55.60 -99.08 123.56
CA ASP A 308 56.24 -98.33 122.47
C ASP A 308 55.40 -98.44 121.18
N VAL A 309 55.04 -99.67 120.78
CA VAL A 309 54.12 -99.95 119.65
C VAL A 309 52.75 -99.30 119.89
N ARG A 310 52.24 -99.28 121.12
CA ARG A 310 51.00 -98.53 121.45
C ARG A 310 51.17 -97.03 121.21
N SER A 311 52.34 -96.47 121.53
CA SER A 311 52.63 -95.05 121.30
C SER A 311 52.73 -94.71 119.80
N GLU A 312 53.37 -95.58 119.01
CA GLU A 312 53.48 -95.47 117.55
C GLU A 312 52.13 -95.65 116.86
N LEU A 313 51.31 -96.60 117.33
CA LEU A 313 49.94 -96.81 116.85
C LEU A 313 49.07 -95.58 117.14
N ILE A 314 49.16 -95.01 118.34
CA ILE A 314 48.45 -93.77 118.71
C ILE A 314 48.96 -92.57 117.90
N SER A 315 50.27 -92.46 117.61
CA SER A 315 50.79 -91.38 116.76
C SER A 315 50.35 -91.55 115.31
N SER A 316 50.28 -92.78 114.81
CA SER A 316 49.82 -93.11 113.46
C SER A 316 48.31 -92.87 113.32
N GLN A 317 47.51 -93.23 114.31
CA GLN A 317 46.08 -92.94 114.37
C GLN A 317 45.79 -91.44 114.43
N LYS A 318 46.59 -90.66 115.18
CA LYS A 318 46.53 -89.18 115.17
C LYS A 318 46.92 -88.60 113.81
N SER A 319 47.95 -89.14 113.17
CA SER A 319 48.41 -88.71 111.84
C SER A 319 47.38 -89.01 110.75
N LEU A 320 46.75 -90.18 110.81
CA LEU A 320 45.63 -90.57 109.96
C LEU A 320 44.44 -89.61 110.14
N ALA A 321 44.05 -89.31 111.38
CA ALA A 321 42.95 -88.38 111.68
C ALA A 321 43.24 -86.95 111.19
N PHE A 322 44.48 -86.47 111.36
CA PHE A 322 44.94 -85.20 110.79
C PHE A 322 44.89 -85.21 109.25
N SER A 323 45.34 -86.30 108.62
CA SER A 323 45.29 -86.47 107.17
C SER A 323 43.85 -86.55 106.64
N LYS A 324 42.91 -87.16 107.37
CA LYS A 324 41.48 -87.15 107.03
C LYS A 324 40.93 -85.73 107.03
N LYS A 325 41.15 -84.98 108.12
CA LYS A 325 40.71 -83.58 108.23
C LYS A 325 41.29 -82.70 107.12
N GLN A 326 42.58 -82.86 106.80
CA GLN A 326 43.20 -82.11 105.69
C GLN A 326 42.61 -82.50 104.31
N MET A 327 42.21 -83.76 104.13
CA MET A 327 41.55 -84.22 102.90
C MET A 327 40.11 -83.66 102.82
N GLU A 328 39.36 -83.65 103.93
CA GLU A 328 38.03 -83.03 104.04
C GLU A 328 38.07 -81.51 103.76
N GLU A 329 39.07 -80.81 104.30
CA GLU A 329 39.33 -79.38 104.03
C GLU A 329 39.61 -79.14 102.53
N ARG A 330 40.41 -80.00 101.88
CA ARG A 330 40.63 -79.94 100.42
C ARG A 330 39.36 -80.27 99.62
N GLU A 331 38.52 -81.21 100.08
CA GLU A 331 37.26 -81.54 99.42
C GLU A 331 36.28 -80.36 99.46
N LEU A 332 36.22 -79.61 100.57
CA LEU A 332 35.43 -78.38 100.68
C LEU A 332 35.93 -77.29 99.72
N ILE A 333 37.25 -77.10 99.60
CA ILE A 333 37.83 -76.13 98.66
C ILE A 333 37.49 -76.50 97.21
N LEU A 334 37.66 -77.77 96.82
CA LEU A 334 37.33 -78.24 95.47
C LEU A 334 35.83 -78.09 95.15
N LYS A 335 34.95 -78.31 96.14
CA LYS A 335 33.50 -78.07 95.98
C LYS A 335 33.16 -76.59 95.78
N SER A 336 33.86 -75.68 96.46
CA SER A 336 33.72 -74.23 96.23
C SER A 336 34.12 -73.88 94.80
N GLN A 337 35.32 -74.31 94.37
CA GLN A 337 35.85 -74.03 93.04
C GLN A 337 34.98 -74.61 91.90
N LEU A 338 34.37 -75.78 92.10
CA LEU A 338 33.41 -76.34 91.15
C LEU A 338 32.10 -75.53 91.08
N ALA A 339 31.60 -75.01 92.21
CA ALA A 339 30.41 -74.16 92.24
C ALA A 339 30.68 -72.79 91.58
N GLU A 340 31.82 -72.17 91.89
CA GLU A 340 32.29 -70.94 91.25
C GLU A 340 32.43 -71.11 89.72
N LEU A 341 32.97 -72.26 89.27
CA LEU A 341 33.11 -72.56 87.84
C LEU A 341 31.76 -72.80 87.14
N GLU A 342 30.77 -73.42 87.80
CA GLU A 342 29.42 -73.56 87.22
C GLU A 342 28.66 -72.21 87.19
N GLU A 343 28.92 -71.31 88.15
CA GLU A 343 28.43 -69.92 88.09
C GLU A 343 29.06 -69.16 86.91
N TYR A 344 30.39 -69.25 86.71
CA TYR A 344 31.05 -68.66 85.55
C TYR A 344 30.54 -69.24 84.22
N ARG A 345 30.29 -70.55 84.13
CA ARG A 345 29.66 -71.20 82.97
C ARG A 345 28.25 -70.68 82.72
N SER A 346 27.45 -70.51 83.78
CA SER A 346 26.09 -69.98 83.70
C SER A 346 26.04 -68.51 83.25
N GLY A 347 26.91 -67.66 83.81
CA GLY A 347 27.08 -66.27 83.40
C GLY A 347 27.55 -66.14 81.96
N LEU A 348 28.53 -66.96 81.55
CA LEU A 348 29.01 -67.00 80.17
C LEU A 348 27.94 -67.49 79.19
N ALA A 349 27.13 -68.49 79.56
CA ALA A 349 26.00 -68.94 78.75
C ALA A 349 24.96 -67.83 78.54
N SER A 350 24.63 -67.06 79.58
CA SER A 350 23.76 -65.88 79.48
C SER A 350 24.35 -64.79 78.58
N ARG A 351 25.67 -64.52 78.70
CA ARG A 351 26.38 -63.58 77.83
C ARG A 351 26.36 -64.02 76.36
N ILE A 352 26.51 -65.32 76.10
CA ILE A 352 26.43 -65.93 74.76
C ILE A 352 25.02 -65.77 74.16
N THR A 353 23.95 -65.97 74.94
CA THR A 353 22.58 -65.76 74.42
C THR A 353 22.30 -64.28 74.14
N SER A 354 22.69 -63.39 75.05
CA SER A 354 22.56 -61.93 74.84
C SER A 354 23.29 -61.45 73.58
N LEU A 355 24.53 -61.90 73.36
CA LEU A 355 25.30 -61.56 72.17
C LEU A 355 24.67 -62.10 70.87
N ARG A 356 24.12 -63.32 70.91
CA ARG A 356 23.40 -63.92 69.77
C ARG A 356 22.14 -63.14 69.40
N ASP A 357 21.42 -62.64 70.40
CA ASP A 357 20.21 -61.84 70.17
C ASP A 357 20.55 -60.43 69.67
N ALA A 358 21.61 -59.80 70.21
CA ALA A 358 22.16 -58.54 69.68
C ALA A 358 22.63 -58.66 68.22
N LYS A 359 23.28 -59.78 67.87
CA LYS A 359 23.70 -60.09 66.49
C LYS A 359 22.52 -60.19 65.53
N ARG A 360 21.46 -60.91 65.93
CA ARG A 360 20.21 -61.02 65.15
C ARG A 360 19.55 -59.65 64.93
N GLU A 361 19.57 -58.78 65.93
CA GLU A 361 18.98 -57.44 65.80
C GLU A 361 19.82 -56.54 64.87
N VAL A 362 21.16 -56.58 64.94
CA VAL A 362 22.04 -55.87 63.98
C VAL A 362 21.87 -56.42 62.55
N GLU A 363 21.71 -57.73 62.37
CA GLU A 363 21.41 -58.34 61.06
C GLU A 363 20.03 -57.89 60.52
N LYS A 364 19.01 -57.80 61.39
CA LYS A 364 17.67 -57.30 61.06
C LYS A 364 17.66 -55.80 60.70
N GLU A 365 18.40 -54.97 61.43
CA GLU A 365 18.49 -53.53 61.14
C GLU A 365 19.31 -53.27 59.86
N LYS A 366 20.35 -54.08 59.58
CA LYS A 366 21.05 -54.08 58.28
C LYS A 366 20.12 -54.43 57.12
N ALA A 367 19.34 -55.52 57.23
CA ALA A 367 18.39 -55.89 56.17
C ALA A 367 17.32 -54.82 55.93
N GLN A 368 16.90 -54.08 56.96
CA GLN A 368 16.03 -52.91 56.80
C GLN A 368 16.76 -51.73 56.13
N LEU A 369 18.03 -51.49 56.48
CA LEU A 369 18.88 -50.47 55.85
C LEU A 369 19.02 -50.75 54.34
N ASP A 370 19.34 -51.98 53.94
CA ASP A 370 19.48 -52.39 52.52
C ASP A 370 18.18 -52.14 51.72
N VAL A 371 17.02 -52.46 52.30
CA VAL A 371 15.70 -52.22 51.69
C VAL A 371 15.39 -50.73 51.55
N ILE A 372 15.77 -49.92 52.54
CA ILE A 372 15.64 -48.46 52.49
C ILE A 372 16.61 -47.88 51.43
N GLU A 373 17.82 -48.42 51.31
CA GLU A 373 18.79 -47.99 50.30
C GLU A 373 18.32 -48.26 48.88
N ALA A 374 17.81 -49.47 48.62
CA ALA A 374 17.23 -49.85 47.33
C ALA A 374 16.09 -48.90 46.92
N ARG A 375 15.23 -48.53 47.89
CA ARG A 375 14.12 -47.59 47.68
C ARG A 375 14.58 -46.13 47.54
N ASN A 376 15.62 -45.71 48.25
CA ASN A 376 16.24 -44.39 48.04
C ASN A 376 16.87 -44.31 46.65
N LYS A 377 17.53 -45.37 46.16
CA LYS A 377 18.06 -45.48 44.79
C LYS A 377 16.94 -45.47 43.73
N GLU A 378 15.75 -45.99 44.03
CA GLU A 378 14.56 -45.84 43.20
C GLU A 378 14.12 -44.36 43.15
N PHE A 379 13.85 -43.74 44.30
CA PHE A 379 13.47 -42.32 44.38
C PHE A 379 14.51 -41.36 43.78
N GLN A 380 15.81 -41.67 43.81
CA GLN A 380 16.86 -40.92 43.13
C GLN A 380 16.67 -40.91 41.61
N ARG A 381 16.29 -42.04 41.00
CA ARG A 381 16.03 -42.13 39.55
C ARG A 381 14.77 -41.37 39.18
N ASP A 382 13.68 -41.53 39.95
CA ASP A 382 12.43 -40.79 39.74
C ASP A 382 12.66 -39.27 39.81
N PHE A 383 13.45 -38.81 40.79
CA PHE A 383 13.81 -37.40 40.95
C PHE A 383 14.71 -36.89 39.82
N ALA A 384 15.62 -37.72 39.30
CA ALA A 384 16.43 -37.37 38.13
C ALA A 384 15.57 -37.20 36.87
N LEU A 385 14.63 -38.12 36.62
CA LEU A 385 13.69 -38.05 35.50
C LEU A 385 12.74 -36.85 35.61
N GLU A 386 12.20 -36.57 36.81
CA GLU A 386 11.36 -35.38 37.05
C GLU A 386 12.16 -34.07 36.82
N LYS A 387 13.46 -34.06 37.14
CA LYS A 387 14.36 -32.93 36.85
C LYS A 387 14.66 -32.77 35.36
N GLU A 388 14.84 -33.88 34.64
CA GLU A 388 15.06 -33.89 33.19
C GLU A 388 13.84 -33.35 32.44
N ILE A 389 12.64 -33.86 32.73
CA ILE A 389 11.36 -33.37 32.19
C ILE A 389 11.18 -31.86 32.45
N VAL A 390 11.54 -31.37 33.64
CA VAL A 390 11.45 -29.93 33.95
C VAL A 390 12.47 -29.10 33.16
N GLU A 391 13.63 -29.63 32.77
CA GLU A 391 14.56 -28.93 31.88
C GLU A 391 14.11 -28.98 30.40
N GLU A 392 13.55 -30.09 29.93
CA GLU A 392 12.90 -30.16 28.60
C GLU A 392 11.78 -29.12 28.48
N LEU A 393 10.94 -29.00 29.52
CA LEU A 393 9.87 -28.00 29.58
C LEU A 393 10.41 -26.57 29.66
N ARG A 394 11.56 -26.31 30.32
CA ARG A 394 12.25 -25.01 30.25
C ARG A 394 12.74 -24.67 28.84
N VAL A 395 13.30 -25.65 28.12
CA VAL A 395 13.76 -25.46 26.73
C VAL A 395 12.56 -25.20 25.81
N SER A 396 11.50 -26.00 25.91
CA SER A 396 10.26 -25.81 25.16
C SER A 396 9.64 -24.42 25.42
N LEU A 397 9.52 -24.03 26.69
CA LEU A 397 8.99 -22.72 27.11
C LEU A 397 9.86 -21.55 26.60
N ARG A 398 11.19 -21.72 26.55
CA ARG A 398 12.11 -20.71 25.99
C ARG A 398 11.93 -20.57 24.48
N ASN A 399 11.73 -21.68 23.77
CA ASN A 399 11.45 -21.68 22.34
C ASN A 399 10.10 -21.00 22.05
N GLU A 400 9.04 -21.34 22.79
CA GLU A 400 7.72 -20.70 22.68
C GLU A 400 7.78 -19.19 22.97
N LYS A 401 8.59 -18.73 23.93
CA LYS A 401 8.87 -17.30 24.15
C LYS A 401 9.49 -16.65 22.92
N SER A 402 10.54 -17.24 22.34
CA SER A 402 11.22 -16.67 21.17
C SER A 402 10.31 -16.58 19.94
N SER A 403 9.45 -17.57 19.72
CA SER A 403 8.41 -17.54 18.67
C SER A 403 7.35 -16.47 18.94
N LEU A 404 6.95 -16.27 20.20
CA LEU A 404 5.98 -15.25 20.61
C LEU A 404 6.55 -13.82 20.49
N GLU A 405 7.83 -13.63 20.78
CA GLU A 405 8.57 -12.39 20.51
C GLU A 405 8.68 -12.11 19.01
N GLN A 406 8.90 -13.15 18.19
CA GLN A 406 8.89 -13.03 16.73
C GLN A 406 7.51 -12.63 16.20
N ALA A 407 6.44 -13.33 16.58
CA ALA A 407 5.07 -12.98 16.19
C ALA A 407 4.68 -11.56 16.67
N THR A 408 5.19 -11.13 17.85
CA THR A 408 5.01 -9.75 18.33
C THR A 408 5.75 -8.73 17.45
N ARG A 409 6.97 -9.04 16.98
CA ARG A 409 7.73 -8.21 16.04
C ARG A 409 7.04 -8.13 14.67
N GLU A 410 6.61 -9.26 14.11
CA GLU A 410 5.88 -9.32 12.84
C GLU A 410 4.57 -8.53 12.88
N MET A 411 3.79 -8.68 13.96
CA MET A 411 2.60 -7.86 14.21
C MET A 411 2.91 -6.36 14.30
N SER A 412 4.06 -5.96 14.82
CA SER A 412 4.47 -4.55 14.85
C SER A 412 4.82 -4.01 13.46
N MET A 413 5.37 -4.83 12.56
CA MET A 413 5.60 -4.46 11.16
C MET A 413 4.29 -4.29 10.39
N VAL A 414 3.31 -5.17 10.60
CA VAL A 414 1.95 -5.04 10.03
C VAL A 414 1.26 -3.75 10.53
N ARG A 415 1.42 -3.39 11.81
CA ARG A 415 0.91 -2.11 12.35
C ARG A 415 1.54 -0.89 11.67
N LEU A 416 2.84 -0.91 11.40
CA LEU A 416 3.55 0.19 10.74
C LEU A 416 3.13 0.36 9.27
N GLU A 417 3.00 -0.74 8.52
CA GLU A 417 2.51 -0.68 7.13
C GLU A 417 1.04 -0.23 7.09
N LEU A 418 0.20 -0.70 8.01
CA LEU A 418 -1.17 -0.23 8.16
C LEU A 418 -1.22 1.28 8.46
N GLU A 419 -0.40 1.80 9.37
CA GLU A 419 -0.35 3.24 9.68
C GLU A 419 0.11 4.07 8.46
N LYS A 420 1.12 3.58 7.72
CA LYS A 420 1.57 4.16 6.44
C LYS A 420 0.43 4.22 5.43
N GLN A 421 -0.27 3.11 5.16
CA GLN A 421 -1.40 3.11 4.22
C GLN A 421 -2.55 4.01 4.69
N ASN A 422 -2.86 4.07 5.99
CA ASN A 422 -3.84 5.02 6.52
C ASN A 422 -3.37 6.49 6.39
N LYS A 423 -2.07 6.78 6.30
CA LYS A 423 -1.55 8.13 5.97
C LYS A 423 -1.74 8.41 4.48
N ASP A 424 -1.34 7.49 3.60
CA ASP A 424 -1.38 7.69 2.16
C ASP A 424 -2.83 7.78 1.63
N PHE A 425 -3.74 6.98 2.18
CA PHE A 425 -5.18 7.09 1.96
C PHE A 425 -5.74 8.47 2.38
N ARG A 426 -5.33 9.00 3.54
CA ARG A 426 -5.74 10.35 3.99
C ARG A 426 -5.19 11.44 3.08
N ASN A 427 -3.98 11.27 2.53
CA ASN A 427 -3.43 12.21 1.55
C ASN A 427 -4.27 12.22 0.26
N LEU A 428 -4.57 11.04 -0.30
CA LEU A 428 -5.38 10.89 -1.51
C LEU A 428 -6.81 11.40 -1.30
N GLN A 429 -7.42 11.09 -0.16
CA GLN A 429 -8.75 11.59 0.24
C GLN A 429 -8.76 13.12 0.42
N GLY A 430 -7.62 13.74 0.78
CA GLY A 430 -7.47 15.19 0.89
C GLY A 430 -7.37 15.93 -0.45
N VAL A 431 -6.88 15.26 -1.51
CA VAL A 431 -6.76 15.84 -2.86
C VAL A 431 -8.11 15.81 -3.60
N LEU A 432 -8.93 14.77 -3.38
CA LEU A 432 -10.17 14.57 -4.13
C LEU A 432 -11.17 15.75 -4.04
N PRO A 433 -11.43 16.39 -2.88
CA PRO A 433 -12.29 17.58 -2.81
C PRO A 433 -11.77 18.79 -3.60
N VAL A 434 -10.45 18.91 -3.78
CA VAL A 434 -9.86 19.97 -4.63
C VAL A 434 -10.20 19.70 -6.09
N LYS A 435 -10.07 18.45 -6.53
CA LYS A 435 -10.46 18.01 -7.89
C LYS A 435 -11.96 18.12 -8.15
N GLU A 436 -12.80 17.89 -7.12
CA GLU A 436 -14.24 18.17 -7.18
C GLU A 436 -14.54 19.66 -7.38
N SER A 437 -13.79 20.57 -6.72
CA SER A 437 -13.93 22.03 -6.92
C SER A 437 -13.46 22.46 -8.32
N GLU A 438 -12.26 22.04 -8.74
CA GLU A 438 -11.72 22.31 -10.09
C GLU A 438 -12.72 21.92 -11.19
N LEU A 439 -13.34 20.74 -11.05
CA LEU A 439 -14.34 20.23 -11.98
C LEU A 439 -15.67 21.01 -11.92
N ALA A 440 -16.12 21.41 -10.73
CA ALA A 440 -17.34 22.19 -10.57
C ALA A 440 -17.19 23.60 -11.17
N GLU A 441 -16.06 24.26 -10.92
CA GLU A 441 -15.72 25.57 -11.46
C GLU A 441 -15.64 25.54 -13.00
N ALA A 442 -14.93 24.56 -13.57
CA ALA A 442 -14.84 24.40 -15.03
C ALA A 442 -16.21 24.07 -15.68
N LYS A 443 -17.11 23.35 -14.99
CA LYS A 443 -18.48 23.12 -15.47
C LYS A 443 -19.34 24.38 -15.45
N VAL A 444 -19.21 25.24 -14.44
CA VAL A 444 -19.88 26.55 -14.40
C VAL A 444 -19.34 27.46 -15.52
N GLU A 445 -18.04 27.41 -15.79
CA GLU A 445 -17.43 28.20 -16.87
C GLU A 445 -17.92 27.77 -18.27
N ILE A 446 -18.09 26.46 -18.52
CA ILE A 446 -18.72 25.97 -19.76
C ILE A 446 -20.16 26.50 -19.91
N GLN A 447 -20.95 26.53 -18.83
CA GLN A 447 -22.31 27.10 -18.86
C GLN A 447 -22.27 28.61 -19.16
N ARG A 448 -21.37 29.35 -18.52
CA ARG A 448 -21.17 30.79 -18.73
C ARG A 448 -20.83 31.10 -20.19
N LEU A 449 -19.83 30.40 -20.74
CA LEU A 449 -19.42 30.53 -22.14
C LEU A 449 -20.52 30.07 -23.12
N GLY A 450 -21.29 29.04 -22.77
CA GLY A 450 -22.43 28.56 -23.56
C GLY A 450 -23.52 29.63 -23.74
N SER A 451 -23.87 30.34 -22.67
CA SER A 451 -24.80 31.48 -22.74
C SER A 451 -24.22 32.68 -23.51
N GLU A 452 -22.90 32.94 -23.41
CA GLU A 452 -22.26 33.97 -24.25
C GLU A 452 -22.28 33.60 -25.74
N ARG A 453 -22.01 32.33 -26.08
CA ARG A 453 -22.14 31.79 -27.44
C ARG A 453 -23.57 31.93 -27.97
N GLU A 454 -24.59 31.62 -27.17
CA GLU A 454 -26.00 31.78 -27.57
C GLU A 454 -26.37 33.25 -27.81
N SER A 455 -25.88 34.16 -26.96
CA SER A 455 -26.05 35.61 -27.20
C SER A 455 -25.31 36.10 -28.46
N LEU A 456 -24.17 35.51 -28.80
CA LEU A 456 -23.41 35.82 -30.02
C LEU A 456 -24.07 35.24 -31.27
N LEU A 457 -24.68 34.06 -31.19
CA LEU A 457 -25.42 33.43 -32.29
C LEU A 457 -26.62 34.30 -32.70
N VAL A 458 -27.44 34.74 -31.74
CA VAL A 458 -28.55 35.68 -32.00
C VAL A 458 -28.03 37.01 -32.58
N ALA A 459 -26.88 37.50 -32.11
CA ALA A 459 -26.26 38.71 -32.69
C ALA A 459 -25.77 38.50 -34.13
N VAL A 460 -25.32 37.29 -34.51
CA VAL A 460 -24.98 36.92 -35.90
C VAL A 460 -26.25 36.86 -36.76
N GLU A 461 -27.32 36.23 -36.28
CA GLU A 461 -28.62 36.16 -36.99
C GLU A 461 -29.24 37.56 -37.22
N GLU A 462 -29.14 38.45 -36.23
CA GLU A 462 -29.51 39.86 -36.39
C GLU A 462 -28.67 40.57 -37.47
N LYS A 463 -27.37 40.26 -37.57
CA LYS A 463 -26.46 40.87 -38.54
C LYS A 463 -26.67 40.33 -39.96
N ASP A 464 -26.91 39.03 -40.11
CA ASP A 464 -27.34 38.43 -41.38
C ASP A 464 -28.64 39.09 -41.87
N SER A 465 -29.63 39.25 -40.98
CA SER A 465 -30.92 39.89 -41.29
C SER A 465 -30.77 41.35 -41.74
N ARG A 466 -29.86 42.12 -41.11
CA ARG A 466 -29.55 43.51 -41.51
C ARG A 466 -28.80 43.55 -42.85
N LEU A 467 -27.89 42.61 -43.09
CA LEU A 467 -27.13 42.49 -44.33
C LEU A 467 -28.04 42.17 -45.52
N GLU A 468 -28.98 41.23 -45.39
CA GLU A 468 -29.99 40.99 -46.45
C GLU A 468 -30.88 42.21 -46.66
N THR A 469 -31.36 42.85 -45.59
CA THR A 469 -32.12 44.12 -45.67
C THR A 469 -31.32 45.24 -46.37
N ALA A 470 -29.99 45.22 -46.32
CA ALA A 470 -29.13 46.15 -47.04
C ALA A 470 -28.94 45.76 -48.52
N LYS A 471 -28.75 44.46 -48.81
CA LYS A 471 -28.69 43.91 -50.19
C LYS A 471 -29.98 44.13 -50.96
N GLU A 472 -31.15 43.93 -50.35
CA GLU A 472 -32.46 44.23 -50.94
C GLU A 472 -32.54 45.69 -51.40
N LYS A 473 -32.08 46.63 -50.56
CA LYS A 473 -32.08 48.07 -50.87
C LYS A 473 -31.06 48.43 -51.94
N LEU A 474 -29.89 47.79 -51.93
CA LEU A 474 -28.91 47.91 -53.01
C LEU A 474 -29.49 47.42 -54.36
N ASN A 475 -30.17 46.28 -54.37
CA ASN A 475 -30.83 45.73 -55.56
C ASN A 475 -31.97 46.62 -56.07
N GLU A 476 -32.81 47.16 -55.18
CA GLU A 476 -33.87 48.11 -55.54
C GLU A 476 -33.31 49.40 -56.15
N VAL A 477 -32.27 49.99 -55.55
CA VAL A 477 -31.61 51.18 -56.12
C VAL A 477 -30.94 50.86 -57.45
N ASN A 478 -30.28 49.70 -57.58
CA ASN A 478 -29.67 49.25 -58.84
C ASN A 478 -30.73 49.02 -59.94
N HIS A 479 -31.90 48.49 -59.59
CA HIS A 479 -33.03 48.39 -60.53
C HIS A 479 -33.52 49.77 -60.96
N GLN A 480 -33.66 50.73 -60.03
CA GLN A 480 -34.02 52.12 -60.35
C GLN A 480 -32.98 52.78 -61.27
N VAL A 481 -31.68 52.59 -61.02
CA VAL A 481 -30.58 53.04 -61.90
C VAL A 481 -30.68 52.40 -63.29
N ALA A 482 -30.98 51.10 -63.37
CA ALA A 482 -31.11 50.38 -64.64
C ALA A 482 -32.33 50.86 -65.46
N GLU A 483 -33.49 51.11 -64.83
CA GLU A 483 -34.65 51.67 -65.53
C GLU A 483 -34.41 53.13 -65.95
N LEU A 484 -33.76 53.96 -65.12
CA LEU A 484 -33.38 55.33 -65.51
C LEU A 484 -32.41 55.33 -66.70
N ARG A 485 -31.45 54.40 -66.74
CA ARG A 485 -30.54 54.23 -67.89
C ARG A 485 -31.29 53.78 -69.15
N LYS A 486 -32.31 52.92 -69.06
CA LYS A 486 -33.19 52.60 -70.22
C LYS A 486 -33.96 53.84 -70.69
N VAL A 487 -34.51 54.63 -69.77
CA VAL A 487 -35.21 55.89 -70.10
C VAL A 487 -34.27 56.87 -70.78
N LEU A 488 -33.04 57.04 -70.25
CA LEU A 488 -32.00 57.87 -70.85
C LEU A 488 -31.69 57.43 -72.28
N ASN A 489 -31.39 56.14 -72.51
CA ASN A 489 -31.14 55.60 -73.85
C ASN A 489 -32.34 55.81 -74.79
N SER A 490 -33.58 55.75 -74.28
CA SER A 490 -34.79 56.01 -75.08
C SER A 490 -34.97 57.49 -75.46
N LYS A 491 -34.48 58.41 -74.61
CA LYS A 491 -34.47 59.86 -74.87
C LYS A 491 -33.30 60.28 -75.74
N GLU A 492 -32.14 59.67 -75.57
CA GLU A 492 -30.96 59.81 -76.42
C GLU A 492 -31.25 59.33 -77.85
N THR A 493 -31.94 58.20 -78.04
CA THR A 493 -32.36 57.76 -79.38
C THR A 493 -33.43 58.65 -80.00
N GLN A 494 -34.32 59.26 -79.20
CA GLN A 494 -35.20 60.34 -79.67
C GLN A 494 -34.41 61.60 -80.07
N LEU A 495 -33.35 61.94 -79.33
CA LEU A 495 -32.47 63.07 -79.64
C LEU A 495 -31.73 62.84 -80.96
N HIS A 496 -31.12 61.67 -81.15
CA HIS A 496 -30.50 61.28 -82.42
C HIS A 496 -31.48 61.36 -83.60
N GLN A 497 -32.75 60.95 -83.42
CA GLN A 497 -33.79 61.10 -84.45
C GLN A 497 -34.18 62.57 -84.70
N ALA A 498 -34.19 63.42 -83.66
CA ALA A 498 -34.45 64.85 -83.79
C ALA A 498 -33.29 65.56 -84.51
N THR A 499 -32.03 65.28 -84.14
CA THR A 499 -30.82 65.79 -84.81
C THR A 499 -30.74 65.31 -86.25
N ALA A 500 -31.06 64.05 -86.55
CA ALA A 500 -31.12 63.55 -87.93
C ALA A 500 -32.19 64.29 -88.77
N LYS A 501 -33.38 64.54 -88.21
CA LYS A 501 -34.43 65.34 -88.87
C LYS A 501 -34.05 66.82 -89.01
N LEU A 502 -33.31 67.39 -88.05
CA LEU A 502 -32.77 68.74 -88.15
C LEU A 502 -31.77 68.81 -89.31
N ASN A 503 -30.82 67.88 -89.38
CA ASN A 503 -29.85 67.79 -90.48
C ASN A 503 -30.54 67.59 -91.85
N GLU A 504 -31.60 66.77 -91.91
CA GLU A 504 -32.41 66.59 -93.13
C GLU A 504 -33.26 67.85 -93.48
N LYS A 505 -33.46 68.77 -92.54
CA LYS A 505 -34.04 70.11 -92.80
C LYS A 505 -32.96 71.12 -93.17
N GLU A 506 -31.81 71.08 -92.53
CA GLU A 506 -30.59 71.84 -92.87
C GLU A 506 -30.18 71.56 -94.33
N GLU A 507 -30.14 70.29 -94.73
CA GLU A 507 -29.85 69.87 -96.11
C GLU A 507 -30.93 70.33 -97.10
N ARG A 508 -32.21 70.35 -96.71
CA ARG A 508 -33.27 70.94 -97.54
C ARG A 508 -33.12 72.46 -97.65
N VAL A 509 -32.77 73.15 -96.56
CA VAL A 509 -32.52 74.60 -96.56
C VAL A 509 -31.29 74.92 -97.42
N GLN A 510 -30.20 74.16 -97.31
CA GLN A 510 -29.03 74.28 -98.17
C GLN A 510 -29.37 74.03 -99.64
N ASN A 511 -30.20 73.02 -99.95
CA ASN A 511 -30.66 72.78 -101.32
C ASN A 511 -31.59 73.90 -101.83
N MET A 512 -32.48 74.46 -101.01
CA MET A 512 -33.28 75.64 -101.37
C MET A 512 -32.40 76.89 -101.56
N GLN A 513 -31.36 77.06 -100.75
CA GLN A 513 -30.38 78.14 -100.88
C GLN A 513 -29.57 78.01 -102.17
N ASN A 514 -29.18 76.78 -102.54
CA ASN A 514 -28.54 76.47 -103.82
C ASN A 514 -29.48 76.80 -104.99
N GLN A 515 -30.77 76.43 -104.91
CA GLN A 515 -31.80 76.78 -105.91
C GLN A 515 -32.09 78.28 -105.98
N LEU A 516 -32.03 79.00 -104.85
CA LEU A 516 -32.18 80.45 -104.80
C LEU A 516 -31.00 81.16 -105.48
N ASN A 517 -29.78 80.66 -105.28
CA ASN A 517 -28.59 81.17 -105.97
C ASN A 517 -28.64 80.89 -107.48
N ASP A 518 -29.09 79.70 -107.89
CA ASP A 518 -29.25 79.30 -109.30
C ASP A 518 -30.35 80.09 -110.02
N THR A 519 -31.48 80.38 -109.36
CA THR A 519 -32.53 81.28 -109.91
C THR A 519 -32.07 82.75 -109.94
N ARG A 520 -31.31 83.20 -108.95
CA ARG A 520 -30.67 84.54 -108.96
C ARG A 520 -29.66 84.70 -110.10
N LEU A 521 -28.95 83.63 -110.48
CA LEU A 521 -28.08 83.61 -111.66
C LEU A 521 -28.89 83.85 -112.95
N LYS A 522 -29.99 83.13 -113.11
CA LYS A 522 -30.87 83.21 -114.30
C LYS A 522 -31.57 84.57 -114.45
N VAL A 523 -31.86 85.25 -113.33
CA VAL A 523 -32.35 86.64 -113.35
C VAL A 523 -31.26 87.61 -113.85
N ALA A 524 -29.98 87.37 -113.53
CA ALA A 524 -28.88 88.18 -114.06
C ALA A 524 -28.67 87.96 -115.58
N GLU A 525 -28.79 86.72 -116.07
CA GLU A 525 -28.77 86.42 -117.51
C GLU A 525 -29.92 87.13 -118.24
N ALA A 526 -31.15 87.07 -117.72
CA ALA A 526 -32.32 87.70 -118.33
C ALA A 526 -32.21 89.22 -118.46
N GLY A 527 -31.50 89.89 -117.54
CA GLY A 527 -31.21 91.33 -117.64
C GLY A 527 -30.34 91.68 -118.86
N SER A 528 -29.32 90.87 -119.14
CA SER A 528 -28.34 91.14 -120.22
C SER A 528 -28.92 91.11 -121.64
N VAL A 529 -30.05 90.41 -121.85
CA VAL A 529 -30.65 90.23 -123.18
C VAL A 529 -31.39 91.49 -123.66
N VAL A 530 -31.99 92.26 -122.74
CA VAL A 530 -32.77 93.47 -123.10
C VAL A 530 -31.87 94.63 -123.52
N GLU A 531 -30.65 94.70 -122.97
CA GLU A 531 -29.65 95.75 -123.27
C GLU A 531 -28.96 95.55 -124.63
N CYS A 532 -29.07 94.36 -125.23
CA CYS A 532 -28.27 93.94 -126.39
C CYS A 532 -28.84 94.34 -127.78
N MET A 533 -30.04 94.94 -127.85
CA MET A 533 -30.78 95.09 -129.11
C MET A 533 -30.96 96.54 -129.64
N VAL A 534 -30.45 97.57 -128.96
CA VAL A 534 -30.72 98.98 -129.34
C VAL A 534 -29.54 99.67 -130.03
N ASP A 535 -28.32 99.64 -129.47
CA ASP A 535 -27.21 100.50 -129.92
C ASP A 535 -25.95 99.76 -130.38
N LEU A 536 -25.91 99.43 -131.68
CA LEU A 536 -24.67 99.17 -132.42
C LEU A 536 -24.45 100.22 -133.53
N THR A 537 -24.61 101.51 -133.21
CA THR A 537 -24.05 102.61 -134.01
C THR A 537 -23.56 103.77 -133.13
N ASN A 538 -22.58 103.51 -132.25
CA ASN A 538 -21.32 104.29 -132.12
C ASN A 538 -20.40 103.78 -130.97
N LYS A 539 -19.14 104.23 -130.99
CA LYS A 539 -18.03 103.91 -130.05
C LYS A 539 -17.78 105.09 -129.06
N PRO A 540 -16.84 105.08 -128.06
CA PRO A 540 -15.87 104.04 -127.58
C PRO A 540 -15.67 103.92 -126.02
N VAL A 541 -14.68 103.09 -125.59
CA VAL A 541 -13.62 103.37 -124.55
C VAL A 541 -13.81 103.05 -123.03
N LEU A 542 -12.89 102.20 -122.49
CA LEU A 542 -12.38 102.05 -121.09
C LEU A 542 -13.39 101.70 -119.94
N SER A 543 -13.05 101.21 -118.72
CA SER A 543 -11.79 100.73 -118.06
C SER A 543 -12.10 99.83 -116.84
N ASP A 544 -11.14 98.98 -116.39
CA ASP A 544 -10.89 98.55 -114.98
C ASP A 544 -12.00 97.77 -114.18
N ARG A 545 -11.81 97.10 -113.03
CA ARG A 545 -10.68 96.82 -112.08
C ARG A 545 -10.99 95.49 -111.29
N GLN A 546 -10.01 94.59 -110.99
CA GLN A 546 -9.37 94.28 -109.67
C GLN A 546 -10.28 93.91 -108.46
N THR A 547 -9.93 93.12 -107.40
CA THR A 547 -8.86 92.15 -106.95
C THR A 547 -9.30 91.57 -105.56
N ILE A 548 -8.80 90.45 -104.98
CA ILE A 548 -7.69 90.23 -103.98
C ILE A 548 -7.92 88.78 -103.41
N ASP A 549 -6.98 87.83 -103.32
CA ASP A 549 -6.03 87.46 -102.19
C ASP A 549 -6.70 87.18 -100.81
N SER A 550 -6.20 86.43 -99.79
CA SER A 550 -4.92 85.76 -99.44
C SER A 550 -5.14 84.70 -98.28
N THR A 551 -4.13 84.13 -97.56
CA THR A 551 -3.22 83.00 -97.94
C THR A 551 -2.44 82.38 -96.72
N ILE A 552 -2.61 81.07 -96.37
CA ILE A 552 -1.67 80.15 -95.60
C ILE A 552 -1.41 80.50 -94.07
N PRO A 553 -0.80 79.70 -93.11
CA PRO A 553 -0.21 78.32 -93.01
C PRO A 553 -0.62 77.39 -91.78
N ASP A 554 -0.04 76.16 -91.68
CA ASP A 554 0.53 75.40 -90.49
C ASP A 554 -0.29 75.05 -89.18
N ARG A 555 0.03 74.05 -88.31
CA ARG A 555 1.19 73.11 -88.13
C ARG A 555 0.97 71.85 -87.23
N GLN A 556 1.67 70.74 -87.56
CA GLN A 556 2.45 69.75 -86.74
C GLN A 556 1.96 69.01 -85.45
N LEU A 557 2.54 67.78 -85.33
CA LEU A 557 3.01 67.01 -84.14
C LEU A 557 2.06 66.09 -83.34
N GLU A 558 2.14 64.77 -83.62
CA GLU A 558 1.95 63.69 -82.62
C GLU A 558 2.53 62.35 -83.13
N SER A 559 3.69 61.86 -82.61
CA SER A 559 4.28 60.59 -83.08
C SER A 559 5.29 59.84 -82.17
N GLU A 560 5.47 60.22 -80.89
CA GLU A 560 6.51 59.59 -80.02
C GLU A 560 5.98 58.93 -78.73
N LEU A 561 4.67 58.95 -78.47
CA LEU A 561 4.08 58.47 -77.21
C LEU A 561 3.69 56.97 -77.17
N GLU A 562 3.66 56.29 -78.31
CA GLU A 562 3.29 54.87 -78.43
C GLU A 562 4.39 53.88 -78.01
N PHE A 563 5.66 54.21 -78.22
CA PHE A 563 6.76 53.24 -78.14
C PHE A 563 7.11 52.86 -76.69
N VAL A 564 7.14 53.84 -75.77
CA VAL A 564 7.62 53.63 -74.39
C VAL A 564 6.65 52.78 -73.56
N ARG A 565 5.35 53.08 -73.60
CA ARG A 565 4.31 52.38 -72.80
C ARG A 565 4.18 50.89 -73.11
N LYS A 566 4.58 50.47 -74.31
CA LYS A 566 4.47 49.07 -74.75
C LYS A 566 5.53 48.17 -74.09
N SER A 567 6.78 48.65 -74.03
CA SER A 567 7.90 47.88 -73.47
C SER A 567 7.75 47.63 -71.96
N GLU A 568 7.15 48.55 -71.21
CA GLU A 568 6.94 48.40 -69.76
C GLU A 568 5.81 47.41 -69.46
N LEU A 569 4.70 47.48 -70.21
CA LEU A 569 3.56 46.58 -70.04
C LEU A 569 3.90 45.12 -70.36
N ASP A 570 4.73 44.87 -71.37
CA ASP A 570 5.09 43.50 -71.75
C ASP A 570 6.05 42.87 -70.72
N LEU A 571 7.00 43.64 -70.16
CA LEU A 571 7.91 43.19 -69.09
C LEU A 571 7.16 42.83 -67.80
N VAL A 572 6.16 43.64 -67.41
CA VAL A 572 5.29 43.35 -66.26
C VAL A 572 4.45 42.09 -66.50
N ARG A 573 3.92 41.90 -67.72
CA ARG A 573 3.09 40.74 -68.09
C ARG A 573 3.90 39.43 -68.08
N GLU A 574 5.18 39.48 -68.43
CA GLU A 574 6.11 38.35 -68.34
C GLU A 574 6.49 38.05 -66.89
N SER A 575 6.79 39.08 -66.08
CA SER A 575 7.04 38.89 -64.64
C SER A 575 5.83 38.30 -63.88
N LEU A 576 4.60 38.59 -64.32
CA LEU A 576 3.40 38.02 -63.71
C LEU A 576 3.28 36.51 -64.02
N ARG A 577 3.46 36.12 -65.29
CA ARG A 577 3.46 34.72 -65.73
C ARG A 577 4.49 33.87 -65.00
N ASN A 578 5.69 34.41 -64.76
CA ASN A 578 6.73 33.69 -64.02
C ASN A 578 6.30 33.41 -62.57
N LYS A 579 5.68 34.38 -61.88
CA LYS A 579 5.13 34.17 -60.53
C LYS A 579 3.95 33.20 -60.50
N GLU A 580 3.07 33.21 -61.50
CA GLU A 580 2.00 32.20 -61.62
C GLU A 580 2.56 30.78 -61.76
N MET A 581 3.66 30.61 -62.49
CA MET A 581 4.32 29.31 -62.65
C MET A 581 5.04 28.86 -61.37
N GLU A 582 5.68 29.77 -60.63
CA GLU A 582 6.25 29.47 -59.31
C GLU A 582 5.18 29.09 -58.28
N LEU A 583 4.04 29.78 -58.25
CA LEU A 583 2.91 29.45 -57.37
C LEU A 583 2.34 28.06 -57.69
N LYS A 584 2.06 27.76 -58.97
CA LYS A 584 1.60 26.43 -59.40
C LYS A 584 2.59 25.32 -59.00
N LYS A 585 3.90 25.59 -59.05
CA LYS A 585 4.93 24.64 -58.59
C LYS A 585 4.90 24.46 -57.07
N ARG A 586 4.68 25.54 -56.30
CA ARG A 586 4.54 25.50 -54.84
C ARG A 586 3.30 24.74 -54.40
N ASP A 587 2.17 24.92 -55.06
CA ASP A 587 0.94 24.18 -54.79
C ASP A 587 1.13 22.68 -55.08
N GLU A 588 1.87 22.32 -56.13
CA GLU A 588 2.21 20.94 -56.49
C GLU A 588 3.26 20.30 -55.55
N GLU A 589 4.12 21.09 -54.92
CA GLU A 589 5.02 20.66 -53.83
C GLU A 589 4.23 20.42 -52.53
N LEU A 590 3.34 21.35 -52.15
CA LEU A 590 2.47 21.23 -50.97
C LEU A 590 1.48 20.06 -51.08
N ARG A 591 0.93 19.82 -52.29
CA ARG A 591 0.02 18.70 -52.53
C ARG A 591 0.70 17.35 -52.33
N ARG A 592 1.93 17.19 -52.84
CA ARG A 592 2.71 15.95 -52.65
C ARG A 592 3.11 15.72 -51.19
N LEU A 593 3.55 16.75 -50.47
CA LEU A 593 3.78 16.66 -49.02
C LEU A 593 2.54 16.23 -48.26
N LYS A 594 1.35 16.71 -48.65
CA LYS A 594 0.08 16.31 -48.03
C LYS A 594 -0.31 14.86 -48.37
N GLU A 595 -0.01 14.38 -49.57
CA GLU A 595 -0.20 12.99 -49.97
C GLU A 595 0.76 12.06 -49.21
N GLU A 596 2.03 12.45 -49.04
CA GLU A 596 3.07 11.75 -48.27
C GLU A 596 2.69 11.62 -46.78
N MET A 597 2.29 12.72 -46.12
CA MET A 597 1.82 12.69 -44.73
C MET A 597 0.60 11.80 -44.49
N VAL A 598 -0.24 11.55 -45.51
CA VAL A 598 -1.38 10.63 -45.42
C VAL A 598 -0.93 9.17 -45.51
N VAL A 599 0.12 8.88 -46.28
CA VAL A 599 0.75 7.54 -46.33
C VAL A 599 1.47 7.25 -44.99
N ASP A 600 2.27 8.18 -44.50
CA ASP A 600 2.94 8.05 -43.18
C ASP A 600 1.92 7.84 -42.05
N GLY A 601 0.82 8.59 -42.05
CA GLY A 601 -0.26 8.41 -41.09
C GLY A 601 -0.97 7.06 -41.19
N TYR A 602 -1.03 6.45 -42.39
CA TYR A 602 -1.58 5.11 -42.60
C TYR A 602 -0.62 4.03 -42.11
N ASP A 603 0.67 4.09 -42.46
CA ASP A 603 1.64 3.10 -42.02
C ASP A 603 1.95 3.21 -40.51
N LEU A 604 1.94 4.41 -39.91
CA LEU A 604 1.99 4.58 -38.45
C LEU A 604 0.79 3.90 -37.76
N LYS A 605 -0.42 4.06 -38.30
CA LYS A 605 -1.64 3.42 -37.78
C LYS A 605 -1.59 1.89 -37.92
N LYS A 606 -0.98 1.39 -38.98
CA LYS A 606 -0.74 -0.04 -39.23
C LYS A 606 0.33 -0.63 -38.30
N LEU A 607 1.41 0.10 -38.03
CA LEU A 607 2.41 -0.27 -37.02
C LEU A 607 1.79 -0.30 -35.62
N TYR A 608 0.93 0.66 -35.28
CA TYR A 608 0.19 0.67 -34.01
C TYR A 608 -0.78 -0.52 -33.89
N ALA A 609 -1.46 -0.90 -34.97
CA ALA A 609 -2.30 -2.10 -35.01
C ALA A 609 -1.48 -3.39 -34.79
N LEU A 610 -0.34 -3.55 -35.47
CA LEU A 610 0.57 -4.69 -35.31
C LEU A 610 1.19 -4.75 -33.89
N ALA A 611 1.41 -3.60 -33.24
CA ALA A 611 1.84 -3.54 -31.85
C ALA A 611 0.74 -3.98 -30.88
N LEU A 612 -0.51 -3.56 -31.09
CA LEU A 612 -1.66 -3.99 -30.31
C LEU A 612 -1.96 -5.48 -30.49
N GLU A 613 -1.85 -6.01 -31.70
CA GLU A 613 -2.03 -7.44 -32.00
C GLU A 613 -0.99 -8.28 -31.24
N ARG A 614 0.30 -7.90 -31.30
CA ARG A 614 1.38 -8.53 -30.52
C ARG A 614 1.23 -8.37 -29.01
N LEU A 615 0.53 -7.36 -28.52
CA LEU A 615 0.20 -7.19 -27.10
C LEU A 615 -1.03 -8.01 -26.68
N GLY A 616 -1.97 -8.28 -27.60
CA GLY A 616 -3.14 -9.12 -27.37
C GLY A 616 -2.82 -10.63 -27.38
N GLU A 617 -1.89 -11.07 -28.23
CA GLU A 617 -1.43 -12.46 -28.28
C GLU A 617 -0.56 -12.86 -27.07
N LYS A 618 0.11 -11.87 -26.44
CA LYS A 618 1.01 -12.09 -25.30
C LYS A 618 0.25 -12.03 -23.98
N THR A 619 0.12 -13.16 -23.30
CA THR A 619 -0.37 -13.19 -21.92
C THR A 619 0.55 -12.38 -21.01
N VAL A 620 0.02 -11.78 -19.94
CA VAL A 620 0.76 -10.92 -19.00
C VAL A 620 2.04 -11.61 -18.50
N ASP A 621 1.97 -12.92 -18.24
CA ASP A 621 3.10 -13.78 -17.88
C ASP A 621 4.27 -13.75 -18.89
N THR A 622 3.98 -13.66 -20.19
CA THR A 622 5.00 -13.59 -21.24
C THR A 622 5.58 -12.18 -21.38
N VAL A 623 4.75 -11.14 -21.22
CA VAL A 623 5.20 -9.74 -21.20
C VAL A 623 6.12 -9.51 -20.00
N LEU A 624 5.75 -9.99 -18.80
CA LEU A 624 6.59 -9.90 -17.61
C LEU A 624 7.92 -10.65 -17.76
N LYS A 625 7.94 -11.81 -18.42
CA LYS A 625 9.17 -12.58 -18.69
C LYS A 625 10.07 -11.90 -19.74
N GLU A 626 9.51 -11.19 -20.71
CA GLU A 626 10.29 -10.35 -21.62
C GLU A 626 10.79 -9.07 -20.95
N MET A 627 9.98 -8.39 -20.14
CA MET A 627 10.41 -7.20 -19.37
C MET A 627 11.51 -7.55 -18.36
N ALA A 628 11.42 -8.69 -17.66
CA ALA A 628 12.48 -9.18 -16.80
C ALA A 628 13.78 -9.44 -17.58
N ARG A 629 13.71 -10.12 -18.73
CA ARG A 629 14.86 -10.33 -19.62
C ARG A 629 15.46 -9.03 -20.16
N LEU A 630 14.64 -8.02 -20.44
CA LEU A 630 15.10 -6.72 -20.89
C LEU A 630 15.73 -5.91 -19.75
N SER A 631 15.25 -6.06 -18.51
CA SER A 631 15.95 -5.54 -17.32
C SER A 631 17.30 -6.23 -17.17
N ASP A 632 17.34 -7.57 -17.09
CA ASP A 632 18.59 -8.34 -16.97
C ASP A 632 19.62 -7.96 -18.06
N LEU A 633 19.17 -7.75 -19.30
CA LEU A 633 20.03 -7.34 -20.42
C LEU A 633 20.46 -5.87 -20.30
N THR A 634 19.62 -4.98 -19.80
CA THR A 634 19.97 -3.57 -19.55
C THR A 634 20.94 -3.46 -18.39
N ASP A 635 20.73 -4.20 -17.31
CA ASP A 635 21.61 -4.28 -16.15
C ASP A 635 22.97 -4.89 -16.52
N GLN A 636 23.00 -5.89 -17.41
CA GLN A 636 24.24 -6.40 -18.03
C GLN A 636 24.94 -5.32 -18.86
N LEU A 637 24.23 -4.62 -19.75
CA LEU A 637 24.80 -3.55 -20.58
C LEU A 637 25.31 -2.35 -19.75
N VAL A 638 24.64 -1.99 -18.66
CA VAL A 638 25.10 -0.95 -17.71
C VAL A 638 26.39 -1.40 -17.01
N LYS A 639 26.50 -2.68 -16.68
CA LYS A 639 27.69 -3.27 -16.04
C LYS A 639 28.86 -3.41 -17.00
N GLU A 640 28.61 -3.73 -18.27
CA GLU A 640 29.62 -3.73 -19.35
C GLU A 640 30.03 -2.29 -19.75
N ALA A 641 29.13 -1.32 -19.64
CA ALA A 641 29.43 0.10 -19.86
C ALA A 641 30.21 0.76 -18.71
N GLY A 642 30.30 0.12 -17.53
CA GLY A 642 31.08 0.60 -16.39
C GLY A 642 30.52 1.86 -15.69
N LEU A 643 29.25 2.18 -15.88
CA LEU A 643 28.61 3.41 -15.36
C LEU A 643 27.90 3.20 -14.00
N GLY A 644 28.52 2.43 -13.11
CA GLY A 644 27.84 1.87 -11.93
C GLY A 644 28.67 1.74 -10.66
N ASP A 645 29.53 2.72 -10.35
CA ASP A 645 30.06 2.95 -9.00
C ASP A 645 30.42 4.44 -8.80
N SER A 646 29.66 5.15 -7.98
CA SER A 646 29.95 6.47 -7.39
C SER A 646 28.95 6.71 -6.24
N ASP A 647 29.47 6.97 -5.04
CA ASP A 647 28.69 7.18 -3.80
C ASP A 647 27.81 8.45 -3.79
#